data_AF-A0A498GXN3-F1
#
_entry.id   AF-A0A498GXN3-F1
#
_cell.length_a   1.000
_cell.length_b   1.000
_cell.length_c   1.000
_cell.angle_alpha   90.00
_cell.angle_beta   90.00
_cell.angle_gamma   90.00
#
_symmetry.space_group_name_H-M   'P 1'
#
loop_
_entity.id
_entity.type
_entity.pdbx_description
1 polymer ?
#
loop_
_entity_poly.entity_id
_entity_poly.type
_entity_poly.pdbx_seq_one_letter_code
_entity_poly.pdbx_strand_id
1 'polypeptide(L)'
;MSKQPEIHGKTFSKVSDERIKAARQLGELFEVFPDRKQAFEDLLRLCSDRDNEVREEAINSLVTVFPNVPDRELVWEKFVNLTAYPAESVMTAAANALVSVFPLMPDKIKAWRDIAGLISSRSSMEDVNSKIVSSLYYLIKEIPDKQQVWIDLLAMGASEYSYVREKSASLLNLVFPELAEEEKEKAWNELLEQATESRDETVREQAARTLGTVYALMPDEMKDETLETLLELAVSGNSEVQKEALLALPSVFSHIPDNKKAWEDILRLTGDENGYIRKKAIDALVFIFPDMPDKKKVWADFLSLTGAGDEYVRNAAADALVSLFPVLDNKDILWRELTGYAGNEDENVQTSAANVLMRVFPYTSDRRETYSELVLLAEAKDSPVLRKAVARLAFAYPELYNEREGSEKGREATEKCNSREKDKQWEKCESIENYEFEGGRIPEEDRKSEEKRNSEGGDIFRKKDKSRERVKPEKGDKPWGVSEPLPEENTFPRKNVIDSLSSVFSEEKEETGNRQVEEKEGKKPASELSGPETNSRIYIQKKDTTDLFARSGSALPDREEIVSRLIYLGSDSDPQRRKSGIGALLAAYSRYNGRTQDIWNELLNLTGDEDTGTRRDAADLLSDVFPAVEEKSAVFYNLVKLTESQDAQIRKRAAELLAAAFAYSDNKQAAWNELIRLVSVEDREVRKRAVLALSSGFTEVPDKGKVWMDLVRLSDHSDSFVQRIATQVLGSAFFHVPDKTQAWRDLKALTESPYFYVRKYALRSLGRASLWRSLRAEDEATYIFGLKEAVNYFKEASEASVGFHIPEFYYHFYQALLFILFSNRPGIARLESEQYLSKMAEEVREEGDEGGEEELFYIFEQFAELLMHAGKLRQGDLSGQKKLLQASVDIFNTYSALFENKEEEIIFTRKTMKKEKPAKKEYSNLGKDLLERVEKKKLSLIKDRKKKGF
;
A
#
# COMPACT_ATOMS: atom_id res chain seq x y z
N MET A 1 14.96 -41.18 -60.73
CA MET A 1 15.92 -40.11 -61.07
C MET A 1 15.58 -38.88 -60.26
N SER A 2 16.56 -38.13 -59.76
CA SER A 2 16.29 -36.93 -58.97
C SER A 2 15.58 -35.88 -59.83
N LYS A 3 14.45 -35.35 -59.36
CA LYS A 3 13.76 -34.20 -59.97
C LYS A 3 14.47 -32.87 -59.67
N GLN A 4 15.52 -32.88 -58.85
CA GLN A 4 16.19 -31.67 -58.38
C GLN A 4 16.64 -30.71 -59.51
N PRO A 5 17.27 -31.15 -60.62
CA PRO A 5 17.68 -30.22 -61.67
C PRO A 5 16.50 -29.53 -62.37
N GLU A 6 15.36 -30.22 -62.47
CA GLU A 6 14.11 -29.68 -63.02
C GLU A 6 13.50 -28.64 -62.06
N ILE A 7 13.52 -28.91 -60.76
CA ILE A 7 13.03 -28.02 -59.71
C ILE A 7 13.92 -26.76 -59.63
N HIS A 8 15.25 -26.93 -59.57
CA HIS A 8 16.24 -25.85 -59.63
C HIS A 8 16.00 -24.93 -60.83
N GLY A 9 15.82 -25.49 -62.03
CA GLY A 9 15.50 -24.72 -63.23
C GLY A 9 14.22 -23.88 -63.11
N LYS A 10 13.16 -24.44 -62.49
CA LYS A 10 11.90 -23.71 -62.26
C LYS A 10 12.05 -22.53 -61.30
N THR A 11 13.02 -22.56 -60.37
CA THR A 11 13.28 -21.43 -59.48
C THR A 11 13.69 -20.14 -60.23
N PHE A 12 14.18 -20.26 -61.48
CA PHE A 12 14.53 -19.12 -62.35
C PHE A 12 13.43 -18.80 -63.40
N SER A 13 12.27 -19.46 -63.33
CA SER A 13 11.19 -19.21 -64.29
C SER A 13 10.68 -17.77 -64.23
N LYS A 14 10.31 -17.24 -65.40
CA LYS A 14 9.63 -15.93 -65.49
C LYS A 14 8.23 -15.97 -64.87
N VAL A 15 7.59 -17.15 -64.82
CA VAL A 15 6.25 -17.38 -64.26
C VAL A 15 6.33 -17.53 -62.73
N SER A 16 5.52 -16.78 -61.99
CA SER A 16 5.42 -16.82 -60.52
C SER A 16 5.00 -18.20 -60.01
N ASP A 17 3.90 -18.76 -60.54
CA ASP A 17 3.38 -20.09 -60.18
C ASP A 17 4.42 -21.21 -60.24
N GLU A 18 5.36 -21.14 -61.19
CA GLU A 18 6.42 -22.13 -61.33
C GLU A 18 7.48 -21.97 -60.24
N ARG A 19 7.77 -20.72 -59.82
CA ARG A 19 8.68 -20.44 -58.69
C ARG A 19 8.03 -20.80 -57.34
N ILE A 20 6.72 -20.56 -57.16
CA ILE A 20 5.94 -21.00 -55.99
C ILE A 20 5.97 -22.55 -55.90
N LYS A 21 5.61 -23.24 -56.99
CA LYS A 21 5.68 -24.71 -57.05
C LYS A 21 7.08 -25.24 -56.79
N ALA A 22 8.13 -24.55 -57.28
CA ALA A 22 9.50 -24.92 -57.01
C ALA A 22 9.88 -24.73 -55.53
N ALA A 23 9.51 -23.61 -54.90
CA ALA A 23 9.73 -23.37 -53.47
C ALA A 23 9.11 -24.50 -52.62
N ARG A 24 7.82 -24.79 -52.85
CA ARG A 24 7.11 -25.89 -52.16
C ARG A 24 7.79 -27.24 -52.34
N GLN A 25 8.17 -27.57 -53.58
CA GLN A 25 8.87 -28.81 -53.91
C GLN A 25 10.27 -28.88 -53.27
N LEU A 26 10.94 -27.73 -53.08
CA LEU A 26 12.21 -27.67 -52.37
C LEU A 26 12.04 -27.96 -50.87
N GLY A 27 10.93 -27.51 -50.26
CA GLY A 27 10.55 -27.85 -48.88
C GLY A 27 10.15 -29.32 -48.71
N GLU A 28 9.17 -29.79 -49.48
CA GLU A 28 8.60 -31.15 -49.39
C GLU A 28 9.63 -32.27 -49.63
N LEU A 29 10.60 -32.04 -50.52
CA LEU A 29 11.55 -33.07 -50.97
C LEU A 29 12.98 -32.86 -50.45
N PHE A 30 13.20 -31.93 -49.51
CA PHE A 30 14.52 -31.52 -49.04
C PHE A 30 15.42 -32.70 -48.62
N GLU A 31 14.87 -33.63 -47.83
CA GLU A 31 15.60 -34.79 -47.32
C GLU A 31 16.02 -35.79 -48.40
N VAL A 32 15.28 -35.86 -49.51
CA VAL A 32 15.55 -36.83 -50.59
C VAL A 32 16.42 -36.24 -51.72
N PHE A 33 16.83 -34.97 -51.62
CA PHE A 33 17.75 -34.38 -52.59
C PHE A 33 19.20 -34.83 -52.39
N PRO A 34 19.91 -35.22 -53.48
CA PRO A 34 21.33 -35.53 -53.42
C PRO A 34 22.22 -34.29 -53.14
N ASP A 35 21.80 -33.08 -53.56
CA ASP A 35 22.51 -31.83 -53.23
C ASP A 35 21.61 -30.90 -52.39
N ARG A 36 21.54 -31.18 -51.09
CA ARG A 36 20.77 -30.35 -50.15
C ARG A 36 21.27 -28.91 -50.04
N LYS A 37 22.54 -28.66 -50.38
CA LYS A 37 23.13 -27.31 -50.33
C LYS A 37 22.58 -26.44 -51.46
N GLN A 38 22.50 -26.96 -52.69
CA GLN A 38 21.83 -26.26 -53.79
C GLN A 38 20.35 -25.98 -53.45
N ALA A 39 19.63 -26.96 -52.91
CA ALA A 39 18.22 -26.77 -52.52
C ALA A 39 18.03 -25.68 -51.45
N PHE A 40 18.98 -25.59 -50.50
CA PHE A 40 19.02 -24.56 -49.46
C PHE A 40 19.34 -23.16 -50.02
N GLU A 41 20.35 -23.06 -50.89
CA GLU A 41 20.72 -21.80 -51.56
C GLU A 41 19.58 -21.28 -52.46
N ASP A 42 18.87 -22.18 -53.16
CA ASP A 42 17.69 -21.83 -53.95
C ASP A 42 16.56 -21.27 -53.08
N LEU A 43 16.26 -21.89 -51.93
CA LEU A 43 15.26 -21.38 -50.99
C LEU A 43 15.62 -20.00 -50.42
N LEU A 44 16.87 -19.82 -49.96
CA LEU A 44 17.37 -18.52 -49.47
C LEU A 44 17.29 -17.42 -50.55
N ARG A 45 17.51 -17.78 -51.82
CA ARG A 45 17.39 -16.87 -52.96
C ARG A 45 15.92 -16.54 -53.27
N LEU A 46 15.01 -17.50 -53.18
CA LEU A 46 13.57 -17.30 -53.39
C LEU A 46 12.94 -16.43 -52.28
N CYS A 47 13.48 -16.44 -51.06
CA CYS A 47 13.15 -15.45 -50.03
C CYS A 47 13.54 -14.00 -50.39
N SER A 48 14.22 -13.77 -51.52
CA SER A 48 14.45 -12.43 -52.09
C SER A 48 13.94 -12.32 -53.53
N ASP A 49 12.96 -13.15 -53.90
CA ASP A 49 12.26 -13.01 -55.17
C ASP A 49 11.48 -11.68 -55.24
N ARG A 50 11.28 -11.18 -56.46
CA ARG A 50 10.46 -9.99 -56.74
C ARG A 50 8.99 -10.17 -56.36
N ASP A 51 8.51 -11.40 -56.35
CA ASP A 51 7.12 -11.77 -56.13
C ASP A 51 6.86 -12.11 -54.65
N ASN A 52 5.81 -11.54 -54.07
CA ASN A 52 5.50 -11.68 -52.64
C ASN A 52 5.08 -13.12 -52.29
N GLU A 53 4.28 -13.77 -53.14
CA GLU A 53 3.80 -15.15 -52.91
C GLU A 53 4.95 -16.15 -53.00
N VAL A 54 5.92 -15.90 -53.89
CA VAL A 54 7.15 -16.70 -53.98
C VAL A 54 8.00 -16.55 -52.71
N ARG A 55 8.13 -15.34 -52.16
CA ARG A 55 8.85 -15.12 -50.89
C ARG A 55 8.16 -15.82 -49.72
N GLU A 56 6.84 -15.74 -49.66
CA GLU A 56 6.01 -16.37 -48.62
C GLU A 56 6.12 -17.91 -48.64
N GLU A 57 5.95 -18.54 -49.81
CA GLU A 57 6.11 -19.99 -49.97
C GLU A 57 7.55 -20.44 -49.65
N ALA A 58 8.56 -19.64 -50.00
CA ALA A 58 9.95 -19.92 -49.67
C ALA A 58 10.23 -19.83 -48.15
N ILE A 59 9.61 -18.88 -47.44
CA ILE A 59 9.66 -18.80 -45.97
C ILE A 59 9.02 -20.05 -45.35
N ASN A 60 7.79 -20.41 -45.75
CA ASN A 60 7.09 -21.58 -45.25
C ASN A 60 7.86 -22.88 -45.51
N SER A 61 8.51 -22.97 -46.68
CA SER A 61 9.40 -24.08 -47.03
C SER A 61 10.65 -24.12 -46.15
N LEU A 62 11.31 -22.98 -45.88
CA LEU A 62 12.45 -22.88 -44.97
C LEU A 62 12.10 -23.27 -43.54
N VAL A 63 10.93 -22.88 -43.02
CA VAL A 63 10.43 -23.33 -41.70
C VAL A 63 10.31 -24.85 -41.65
N THR A 64 9.74 -25.45 -42.70
CA THR A 64 9.55 -26.90 -42.80
C THR A 64 10.89 -27.67 -42.79
N VAL A 65 11.93 -27.13 -43.43
CA VAL A 65 13.25 -27.78 -43.51
C VAL A 65 14.22 -27.38 -42.41
N PHE A 66 13.87 -26.39 -41.57
CA PHE A 66 14.75 -25.78 -40.56
C PHE A 66 15.50 -26.76 -39.64
N PRO A 67 14.92 -27.90 -39.19
CA PRO A 67 15.69 -28.88 -38.42
C PRO A 67 16.94 -29.40 -39.12
N ASN A 68 16.94 -29.43 -40.46
CA ASN A 68 17.93 -30.12 -41.29
C ASN A 68 18.72 -29.20 -42.23
N VAL A 69 18.55 -27.88 -42.15
CA VAL A 69 19.33 -26.93 -42.96
C VAL A 69 20.82 -26.93 -42.57
N PRO A 70 21.74 -26.61 -43.50
CA PRO A 70 23.18 -26.54 -43.20
C PRO A 70 23.55 -25.43 -42.21
N ASP A 71 22.80 -24.34 -42.20
CA ASP A 71 23.08 -23.15 -41.38
C ASP A 71 21.76 -22.55 -40.87
N ARG A 72 21.50 -22.70 -39.57
CA ARG A 72 20.28 -22.19 -38.92
C ARG A 72 20.37 -20.70 -38.58
N GLU A 73 21.57 -20.18 -38.31
CA GLU A 73 21.77 -18.76 -37.99
C GLU A 73 21.55 -17.90 -39.24
N LEU A 74 22.03 -18.35 -40.40
CA LEU A 74 21.79 -17.68 -41.68
C LEU A 74 20.29 -17.62 -42.03
N VAL A 75 19.52 -18.67 -41.72
CA VAL A 75 18.06 -18.67 -41.91
C VAL A 75 17.36 -17.76 -40.90
N TRP A 76 17.79 -17.78 -39.64
CA TRP A 76 17.29 -16.89 -38.60
C TRP A 76 17.49 -15.42 -38.98
N GLU A 77 18.72 -15.03 -39.33
CA GLU A 77 19.04 -13.67 -39.79
C GLU A 77 18.28 -13.33 -41.08
N LYS A 78 18.03 -14.30 -41.98
CA LYS A 78 17.18 -14.08 -43.16
C LYS A 78 15.74 -13.74 -42.75
N PHE A 79 15.15 -14.44 -41.78
CA PHE A 79 13.81 -14.14 -41.29
C PHE A 79 13.75 -12.78 -40.55
N VAL A 80 14.73 -12.47 -39.69
CA VAL A 80 14.84 -11.15 -39.02
C VAL A 80 14.92 -10.00 -40.04
N ASN A 81 15.65 -10.17 -41.14
CA ASN A 81 15.70 -9.15 -42.19
C ASN A 81 14.40 -9.02 -43.01
N LEU A 82 13.55 -10.05 -43.04
CA LEU A 82 12.29 -10.06 -43.80
C LEU A 82 11.12 -9.42 -43.04
N THR A 83 11.17 -9.33 -41.71
CA THR A 83 10.18 -8.57 -40.92
C THR A 83 10.27 -7.05 -41.14
N ALA A 84 11.39 -6.55 -41.68
CA ALA A 84 11.59 -5.14 -42.08
C ALA A 84 11.20 -4.84 -43.54
N TYR A 85 10.59 -5.80 -44.27
CA TYR A 85 10.30 -5.67 -45.69
C TYR A 85 8.87 -5.13 -45.94
N PRO A 86 8.60 -4.19 -46.86
CA PRO A 86 7.31 -3.48 -46.96
C PRO A 86 6.07 -4.32 -47.40
N ALA A 87 6.15 -5.65 -47.45
CA ALA A 87 5.04 -6.51 -47.87
C ALA A 87 4.46 -7.27 -46.67
N GLU A 88 3.24 -6.94 -46.27
CA GLU A 88 2.54 -7.46 -45.09
C GLU A 88 2.53 -8.99 -44.98
N SER A 89 2.18 -9.72 -46.04
CA SER A 89 2.15 -11.20 -46.00
C SER A 89 3.54 -11.80 -45.76
N VAL A 90 4.59 -11.18 -46.30
CA VAL A 90 5.99 -11.60 -46.14
C VAL A 90 6.49 -11.29 -44.73
N MET A 91 6.14 -10.12 -44.16
CA MET A 91 6.45 -9.78 -42.77
C MET A 91 5.78 -10.76 -41.80
N THR A 92 4.49 -11.03 -42.00
CA THR A 92 3.71 -11.97 -41.19
C THR A 92 4.24 -13.40 -41.30
N ALA A 93 4.60 -13.86 -42.51
CA ALA A 93 5.24 -15.16 -42.70
C ALA A 93 6.60 -15.24 -42.00
N ALA A 94 7.44 -14.19 -42.07
CA ALA A 94 8.72 -14.13 -41.38
C ALA A 94 8.56 -14.12 -39.85
N ALA A 95 7.57 -13.40 -39.32
CA ALA A 95 7.24 -13.38 -37.89
C ALA A 95 6.78 -14.77 -37.38
N ASN A 96 5.89 -15.43 -38.13
CA ASN A 96 5.46 -16.81 -37.86
C ASN A 96 6.65 -17.78 -37.92
N ALA A 97 7.57 -17.58 -38.86
CA ALA A 97 8.77 -18.39 -39.01
C ALA A 97 9.69 -18.26 -37.80
N LEU A 98 10.03 -17.03 -37.37
CA LEU A 98 10.85 -16.77 -36.18
C LEU A 98 10.29 -17.47 -34.94
N VAL A 99 8.99 -17.30 -34.66
CA VAL A 99 8.31 -17.95 -33.52
C VAL A 99 8.40 -19.48 -33.62
N SER A 100 8.16 -20.04 -34.82
CA SER A 100 8.12 -21.50 -35.02
C SER A 100 9.49 -22.17 -34.88
N VAL A 101 10.57 -21.50 -35.31
CA VAL A 101 11.92 -22.07 -35.33
C VAL A 101 12.75 -21.74 -34.08
N PHE A 102 12.30 -20.79 -33.24
CA PHE A 102 13.00 -20.38 -32.03
C PHE A 102 13.42 -21.54 -31.10
N PRO A 103 12.58 -22.56 -30.81
CA PRO A 103 13.00 -23.69 -29.97
C PRO A 103 14.14 -24.55 -30.57
N LEU A 104 14.38 -24.41 -31.88
CA LEU A 104 15.40 -25.14 -32.64
C LEU A 104 16.71 -24.34 -32.79
N MET A 105 16.77 -23.10 -32.29
CA MET A 105 17.96 -22.26 -32.33
C MET A 105 19.02 -22.75 -31.33
N PRO A 106 20.30 -22.82 -31.73
CA PRO A 106 21.39 -23.20 -30.82
C PRO A 106 21.69 -22.10 -29.78
N ASP A 107 21.76 -20.84 -30.23
CA ASP A 107 21.86 -19.67 -29.35
C ASP A 107 20.49 -19.01 -29.16
N LYS A 108 19.78 -19.46 -28.12
CA LYS A 108 18.49 -18.90 -27.74
C LYS A 108 18.60 -17.48 -27.17
N ILE A 109 19.75 -17.08 -26.61
CA ILE A 109 19.95 -15.76 -26.01
C ILE A 109 20.09 -14.70 -27.12
N LYS A 110 20.86 -14.99 -28.19
CA LYS A 110 20.86 -14.17 -29.42
C LYS A 110 19.46 -14.09 -30.02
N ALA A 111 18.80 -15.24 -30.21
CA ALA A 111 17.45 -15.28 -30.79
C ALA A 111 16.41 -14.48 -29.98
N TRP A 112 16.47 -14.53 -28.64
CA TRP A 112 15.61 -13.73 -27.77
C TRP A 112 15.89 -12.24 -27.91
N ARG A 113 17.17 -11.82 -27.90
CA ARG A 113 17.56 -10.42 -28.07
C ARG A 113 17.11 -9.86 -29.41
N ASP A 114 17.19 -10.64 -30.49
CA ASP A 114 16.70 -10.24 -31.80
C ASP A 114 15.17 -10.05 -31.79
N ILE A 115 14.42 -10.98 -31.16
CA ILE A 115 12.96 -10.85 -30.98
C ILE A 115 12.59 -9.63 -30.13
N ALA A 116 13.25 -9.41 -29.00
CA ALA A 116 12.99 -8.28 -28.11
C ALA A 116 13.30 -6.93 -28.80
N GLY A 117 14.38 -6.89 -29.59
CA GLY A 117 14.74 -5.73 -30.42
C GLY A 117 13.73 -5.45 -31.54
N LEU A 118 13.18 -6.49 -32.18
CA LEU A 118 12.11 -6.34 -33.19
C LEU A 118 10.83 -5.74 -32.59
N ILE A 119 10.39 -6.24 -31.42
CA ILE A 119 9.19 -5.73 -30.72
C ILE A 119 9.38 -4.27 -30.28
N SER A 120 10.60 -3.93 -29.82
CA SER A 120 10.95 -2.59 -29.34
C SER A 120 11.22 -1.59 -30.47
N SER A 121 11.30 -2.03 -31.74
CA SER A 121 11.61 -1.15 -32.86
C SER A 121 10.36 -0.43 -33.40
N ARG A 122 10.47 0.90 -33.56
CA ARG A 122 9.50 1.74 -34.28
C ARG A 122 9.37 1.42 -35.78
N SER A 123 10.23 0.56 -36.34
CA SER A 123 10.18 0.14 -37.74
C SER A 123 9.25 -1.06 -38.00
N SER A 124 8.76 -1.71 -36.94
CA SER A 124 7.98 -2.96 -37.03
C SER A 124 6.49 -2.67 -37.16
N MET A 125 5.79 -3.41 -38.02
CA MET A 125 4.34 -3.28 -38.22
C MET A 125 3.57 -3.85 -37.01
N GLU A 126 2.41 -3.27 -36.68
CA GLU A 126 1.67 -3.64 -35.46
C GLU A 126 1.26 -5.13 -35.46
N ASP A 127 0.85 -5.68 -36.60
CA ASP A 127 0.50 -7.11 -36.74
C ASP A 127 1.68 -8.05 -36.52
N VAL A 128 2.89 -7.64 -36.94
CA VAL A 128 4.14 -8.38 -36.70
C VAL A 128 4.43 -8.44 -35.20
N ASN A 129 4.35 -7.28 -34.53
CA ASN A 129 4.53 -7.18 -33.09
C ASN A 129 3.47 -8.00 -32.35
N SER A 130 2.20 -7.89 -32.72
CA SER A 130 1.09 -8.66 -32.15
C SER A 130 1.30 -10.18 -32.28
N LYS A 131 1.75 -10.66 -33.44
CA LYS A 131 2.02 -12.08 -33.69
C LYS A 131 3.16 -12.63 -32.82
N ILE A 132 4.25 -11.88 -32.69
CA ILE A 132 5.40 -12.27 -31.87
C ILE A 132 5.02 -12.20 -30.38
N VAL A 133 4.40 -11.10 -29.95
CA VAL A 133 3.99 -10.84 -28.56
C VAL A 133 2.97 -11.87 -28.05
N SER A 134 1.99 -12.25 -28.86
CA SER A 134 1.05 -13.34 -28.51
C SER A 134 1.72 -14.70 -28.28
N SER A 135 2.95 -14.87 -28.76
CA SER A 135 3.72 -16.11 -28.66
C SER A 135 4.77 -16.10 -27.54
N LEU A 136 5.08 -14.94 -26.95
CA LEU A 136 6.13 -14.76 -25.93
C LEU A 136 5.99 -15.73 -24.74
N TYR A 137 4.77 -16.06 -24.32
CA TYR A 137 4.49 -17.03 -23.25
C TYR A 137 5.22 -18.37 -23.44
N TYR A 138 5.37 -18.83 -24.69
CA TYR A 138 6.09 -20.07 -25.02
C TYR A 138 7.59 -19.83 -25.12
N LEU A 139 8.01 -18.69 -25.69
CA LEU A 139 9.42 -18.34 -25.91
C LEU A 139 10.17 -18.12 -24.59
N ILE A 140 9.52 -17.47 -23.61
CA ILE A 140 10.06 -17.18 -22.26
C ILE A 140 10.49 -18.45 -21.51
N LYS A 141 9.77 -19.56 -21.71
CA LYS A 141 10.07 -20.83 -21.03
C LYS A 141 11.34 -21.48 -21.52
N GLU A 142 11.71 -21.25 -22.77
CA GLU A 142 12.90 -21.80 -23.42
C GLU A 142 14.19 -21.05 -23.07
N ILE A 143 14.09 -19.87 -22.46
CA ILE A 143 15.22 -19.01 -22.05
C ILE A 143 15.58 -19.26 -20.58
N PRO A 144 16.86 -19.58 -20.27
CA PRO A 144 17.30 -19.79 -18.89
C PRO A 144 17.56 -18.48 -18.12
N ASP A 145 17.92 -17.39 -18.82
CA ASP A 145 18.22 -16.09 -18.23
C ASP A 145 16.91 -15.30 -17.98
N LYS A 146 16.31 -15.55 -16.81
CA LYS A 146 15.03 -14.93 -16.41
C LYS A 146 15.19 -13.45 -16.05
N GLN A 147 16.36 -13.05 -15.54
CA GLN A 147 16.65 -11.64 -15.23
C GLN A 147 16.69 -10.79 -16.51
N GLN A 148 17.33 -11.25 -17.58
CA GLN A 148 17.31 -10.52 -18.85
C GLN A 148 15.90 -10.48 -19.47
N VAL A 149 15.15 -11.60 -19.42
CA VAL A 149 13.75 -11.63 -19.88
C VAL A 149 12.88 -10.62 -19.11
N TRP A 150 13.07 -10.51 -17.80
CA TRP A 150 12.38 -9.52 -16.95
C TRP A 150 12.65 -8.09 -17.42
N ILE A 151 13.93 -7.72 -17.58
CA ILE A 151 14.35 -6.40 -18.05
C ILE A 151 13.77 -6.09 -19.44
N ASP A 152 13.83 -7.06 -20.35
CA ASP A 152 13.31 -6.88 -21.71
C ASP A 152 11.78 -6.73 -21.73
N LEU A 153 11.04 -7.43 -20.86
CA LEU A 153 9.60 -7.27 -20.72
C LEU A 153 9.22 -5.92 -20.12
N LEU A 154 9.97 -5.40 -19.13
CA LEU A 154 9.77 -4.04 -18.62
C LEU A 154 9.99 -2.99 -19.73
N ALA A 155 11.03 -3.16 -20.55
CA ALA A 155 11.29 -2.29 -21.70
C ALA A 155 10.18 -2.35 -22.76
N MET A 156 9.67 -3.54 -23.09
CA MET A 156 8.49 -3.71 -23.97
C MET A 156 7.23 -3.05 -23.39
N GLY A 157 7.15 -3.00 -22.06
CA GLY A 157 6.09 -2.33 -21.31
C GLY A 157 6.00 -0.81 -21.54
N ALA A 158 7.07 -0.18 -22.05
CA ALA A 158 7.10 1.23 -22.46
C ALA A 158 6.83 1.44 -23.97
N SER A 159 6.38 0.41 -24.69
CA SER A 159 6.08 0.51 -26.13
C SER A 159 4.91 1.44 -26.44
N GLU A 160 4.93 2.13 -27.58
CA GLU A 160 3.82 2.98 -28.02
C GLU A 160 2.54 2.17 -28.32
N TYR A 161 2.68 0.87 -28.64
CA TYR A 161 1.57 -0.05 -28.94
C TYR A 161 0.93 -0.63 -27.66
N SER A 162 -0.36 -0.36 -27.42
CA SER A 162 -1.07 -0.79 -26.19
C SER A 162 -1.04 -2.31 -25.99
N TYR A 163 -1.25 -3.09 -27.05
CA TYR A 163 -1.22 -4.55 -26.98
C TYR A 163 0.14 -5.10 -26.51
N VAL A 164 1.24 -4.44 -26.89
CA VAL A 164 2.60 -4.81 -26.44
C VAL A 164 2.76 -4.52 -24.95
N ARG A 165 2.31 -3.35 -24.47
CA ARG A 165 2.34 -2.99 -23.04
C ARG A 165 1.52 -3.96 -22.19
N GLU A 166 0.26 -4.18 -22.55
CA GLU A 166 -0.66 -5.06 -21.80
C GLU A 166 -0.15 -6.51 -21.73
N LYS A 167 0.38 -7.04 -22.84
CA LYS A 167 0.88 -8.41 -22.88
C LYS A 167 2.21 -8.57 -22.14
N SER A 168 3.15 -7.64 -22.30
CA SER A 168 4.40 -7.68 -21.53
C SER A 168 4.13 -7.58 -20.03
N ALA A 169 3.22 -6.69 -19.60
CA ALA A 169 2.74 -6.61 -18.21
C ALA A 169 2.25 -7.97 -17.68
N SER A 170 1.37 -8.64 -18.43
CA SER A 170 0.79 -9.93 -18.02
C SER A 170 1.82 -11.06 -17.92
N LEU A 171 2.94 -10.96 -18.65
CA LEU A 171 4.00 -11.97 -18.67
C LEU A 171 5.02 -11.79 -17.54
N LEU A 172 5.12 -10.61 -16.92
CA LEU A 172 5.98 -10.39 -15.75
C LEU A 172 5.59 -11.31 -14.58
N ASN A 173 4.30 -11.64 -14.43
CA ASN A 173 3.82 -12.64 -13.46
C ASN A 173 4.32 -14.07 -13.70
N LEU A 174 4.70 -14.41 -14.94
CA LEU A 174 5.30 -15.72 -15.24
C LEU A 174 6.79 -15.74 -14.87
N VAL A 175 7.46 -14.60 -15.03
CA VAL A 175 8.92 -14.49 -14.88
C VAL A 175 9.33 -14.23 -13.44
N PHE A 176 8.60 -13.39 -12.70
CA PHE A 176 8.94 -13.01 -11.33
C PHE A 176 9.16 -14.21 -10.38
N PRO A 177 8.32 -15.27 -10.38
CA PRO A 177 8.55 -16.45 -9.56
C PRO A 177 9.78 -17.28 -9.95
N GLU A 178 10.26 -17.15 -11.18
CA GLU A 178 11.41 -17.89 -11.73
C GLU A 178 12.76 -17.16 -11.52
N LEU A 179 12.75 -15.93 -10.98
CA LEU A 179 13.95 -15.19 -10.55
C LEU A 179 14.52 -15.75 -9.24
N ALA A 180 15.83 -15.57 -9.00
CA ALA A 180 16.41 -15.81 -7.68
C ALA A 180 16.01 -14.70 -6.68
N GLU A 181 16.01 -14.98 -5.37
CA GLU A 181 15.53 -14.00 -4.36
C GLU A 181 16.28 -12.67 -4.39
N GLU A 182 17.62 -12.68 -4.54
CA GLU A 182 18.45 -11.47 -4.71
C GLU A 182 18.05 -10.67 -5.97
N GLU A 183 17.58 -11.36 -7.01
CA GLU A 183 17.14 -10.74 -8.26
C GLU A 183 15.72 -10.19 -8.15
N LYS A 184 14.84 -10.82 -7.36
CA LYS A 184 13.49 -10.32 -7.05
C LYS A 184 13.55 -9.01 -6.27
N GLU A 185 14.38 -8.92 -5.23
CA GLU A 185 14.57 -7.67 -4.47
C GLU A 185 15.07 -6.54 -5.38
N LYS A 186 16.04 -6.84 -6.26
CA LYS A 186 16.55 -5.85 -7.22
C LYS A 186 15.49 -5.43 -8.24
N ALA A 187 14.78 -6.39 -8.83
CA ALA A 187 13.68 -6.16 -9.77
C ALA A 187 12.51 -5.37 -9.15
N TRP A 188 12.27 -5.60 -7.86
CA TRP A 188 11.30 -4.89 -7.03
C TRP A 188 11.68 -3.42 -6.82
N ASN A 189 12.90 -3.17 -6.34
CA ASN A 189 13.39 -1.81 -6.11
C ASN A 189 13.43 -0.99 -7.41
N GLU A 190 13.82 -1.62 -8.53
CA GLU A 190 13.75 -1.00 -9.86
C GLU A 190 12.31 -0.67 -10.29
N LEU A 191 11.32 -1.53 -10.00
CA LEU A 191 9.91 -1.25 -10.27
C LEU A 191 9.37 -0.09 -9.42
N LEU A 192 9.73 -0.02 -8.15
CA LEU A 192 9.36 1.10 -7.27
C LEU A 192 9.91 2.44 -7.80
N GLU A 193 11.22 2.47 -8.11
CA GLU A 193 11.88 3.64 -8.71
C GLU A 193 11.22 4.02 -10.04
N GLN A 194 10.91 3.05 -10.90
CA GLN A 194 10.22 3.31 -12.17
C GLN A 194 8.79 3.85 -11.98
N ALA A 195 8.05 3.43 -10.96
CA ALA A 195 6.69 3.92 -10.70
C ALA A 195 6.67 5.33 -10.09
N THR A 196 7.64 5.63 -9.23
CA THR A 196 7.68 6.87 -8.43
C THR A 196 8.56 7.97 -9.03
N GLU A 197 9.72 7.63 -9.61
CA GLU A 197 10.76 8.60 -10.02
C GLU A 197 10.94 8.75 -11.55
N SER A 198 10.44 7.80 -12.35
CA SER A 198 10.58 7.87 -13.81
C SER A 198 9.98 9.16 -14.40
N ARG A 199 10.66 9.72 -15.39
CA ARG A 199 10.15 10.89 -16.15
C ARG A 199 9.24 10.51 -17.32
N ASP A 200 9.18 9.22 -17.65
CA ASP A 200 8.30 8.70 -18.69
C ASP A 200 7.03 8.15 -18.03
N GLU A 201 5.91 8.80 -18.31
CA GLU A 201 4.62 8.44 -17.73
C GLU A 201 4.13 7.07 -18.21
N THR A 202 4.57 6.57 -19.37
CA THR A 202 4.23 5.21 -19.83
C THR A 202 4.99 4.15 -19.03
N VAL A 203 6.25 4.44 -18.67
CA VAL A 203 7.03 3.61 -17.74
C VAL A 203 6.38 3.62 -16.35
N ARG A 204 5.90 4.77 -15.86
CA ARG A 204 5.19 4.85 -14.57
C ARG A 204 3.87 4.10 -14.56
N GLU A 205 3.05 4.25 -15.61
CA GLU A 205 1.79 3.52 -15.80
C GLU A 205 2.04 2.02 -15.75
N GLN A 206 3.04 1.57 -16.52
CA GLN A 206 3.41 0.18 -16.63
C GLN A 206 4.00 -0.38 -15.33
N ALA A 207 4.84 0.38 -14.64
CA ALA A 207 5.37 -0.01 -13.34
C ALA A 207 4.23 -0.16 -12.34
N ALA A 208 3.33 0.83 -12.21
CA ALA A 208 2.15 0.75 -11.34
C ALA A 208 1.26 -0.48 -11.61
N ARG A 209 0.97 -0.76 -12.89
CA ARG A 209 0.28 -1.99 -13.30
C ARG A 209 1.04 -3.25 -12.85
N THR A 210 2.35 -3.27 -13.04
CA THR A 210 3.20 -4.41 -12.68
C THR A 210 3.22 -4.63 -11.17
N LEU A 211 3.40 -3.58 -10.35
CA LEU A 211 3.37 -3.64 -8.88
C LEU A 211 2.11 -4.38 -8.38
N GLY A 212 0.93 -4.00 -8.88
CA GLY A 212 -0.34 -4.66 -8.54
C GLY A 212 -0.47 -6.10 -9.06
N THR A 213 0.11 -6.37 -10.23
CA THR A 213 0.02 -7.67 -10.91
C THR A 213 0.90 -8.73 -10.21
N VAL A 214 2.12 -8.37 -9.81
CA VAL A 214 3.05 -9.26 -9.08
C VAL A 214 2.83 -9.29 -7.56
N TYR A 215 2.01 -8.40 -6.97
CA TYR A 215 1.85 -8.25 -5.51
C TYR A 215 1.67 -9.56 -4.72
N ALA A 216 0.79 -10.44 -5.20
CA ALA A 216 0.49 -11.72 -4.54
C ALA A 216 1.67 -12.70 -4.53
N LEU A 217 2.72 -12.44 -5.31
CA LEU A 217 3.92 -13.26 -5.50
C LEU A 217 5.14 -12.68 -4.75
N MET A 218 4.99 -11.52 -4.08
CA MET A 218 6.07 -10.85 -3.35
C MET A 218 6.34 -11.45 -1.97
N PRO A 219 7.56 -11.31 -1.44
CA PRO A 219 7.86 -11.48 -0.01
C PRO A 219 6.99 -10.55 0.84
N ASP A 220 6.61 -10.99 2.05
CA ASP A 220 5.70 -10.24 2.92
C ASP A 220 6.31 -8.91 3.38
N GLU A 221 7.64 -8.85 3.46
CA GLU A 221 8.44 -7.70 3.89
C GLU A 221 8.34 -6.51 2.92
N MET A 222 8.04 -6.78 1.64
CA MET A 222 7.96 -5.79 0.55
C MET A 222 6.51 -5.35 0.26
N LYS A 223 5.52 -6.12 0.74
CA LYS A 223 4.10 -5.84 0.51
C LYS A 223 3.66 -4.50 1.10
N ASP A 224 4.12 -4.15 2.29
CA ASP A 224 3.78 -2.86 2.92
C ASP A 224 4.23 -1.67 2.06
N GLU A 225 5.45 -1.70 1.52
CA GLU A 225 5.97 -0.64 0.63
C GLU A 225 5.24 -0.62 -0.71
N THR A 226 4.86 -1.79 -1.24
CA THR A 226 4.01 -1.89 -2.42
C THR A 226 2.65 -1.23 -2.22
N LEU A 227 2.02 -1.48 -1.07
CA LEU A 227 0.73 -0.89 -0.70
C LEU A 227 0.85 0.62 -0.50
N GLU A 228 1.86 1.08 0.24
CA GLU A 228 2.13 2.51 0.42
C GLU A 228 2.29 3.20 -0.94
N THR A 229 3.04 2.60 -1.87
CA THR A 229 3.28 3.11 -3.23
C THR A 229 2.03 3.06 -4.11
N LEU A 230 1.29 1.95 -4.17
CA LEU A 230 0.05 1.85 -4.95
C LEU A 230 -1.01 2.84 -4.46
N LEU A 231 -1.13 3.05 -3.14
CA LEU A 231 -2.00 4.09 -2.58
C LEU A 231 -1.54 5.51 -2.96
N GLU A 232 -0.23 5.79 -2.88
CA GLU A 232 0.31 7.10 -3.30
C GLU A 232 0.07 7.35 -4.79
N LEU A 233 0.26 6.35 -5.65
CA LEU A 233 0.03 6.45 -7.10
C LEU A 233 -1.46 6.58 -7.45
N ALA A 234 -2.36 5.88 -6.74
CA ALA A 234 -3.81 6.02 -6.90
C ALA A 234 -4.31 7.43 -6.53
N VAL A 235 -3.71 8.06 -5.52
CA VAL A 235 -4.10 9.41 -5.06
C VAL A 235 -3.41 10.53 -5.84
N SER A 236 -2.12 10.37 -6.19
CA SER A 236 -1.27 11.47 -6.67
C SER A 236 -0.59 11.26 -8.03
N GLY A 237 -0.80 10.11 -8.68
CA GLY A 237 -0.34 9.85 -10.04
C GLY A 237 -0.96 10.80 -11.07
N ASN A 238 -0.51 10.70 -12.33
CA ASN A 238 -1.29 11.23 -13.45
C ASN A 238 -2.51 10.32 -13.71
N SER A 239 -3.39 10.69 -14.65
CA SER A 239 -4.64 9.94 -14.86
C SER A 239 -4.47 8.48 -15.28
N GLU A 240 -3.40 8.12 -16.00
CA GLU A 240 -3.17 6.73 -16.39
C GLU A 240 -2.54 5.92 -15.23
N VAL A 241 -1.58 6.51 -14.51
CA VAL A 241 -0.96 5.93 -13.32
C VAL A 241 -1.98 5.72 -12.19
N GLN A 242 -2.83 6.72 -11.92
CA GLN A 242 -3.93 6.62 -10.95
C GLN A 242 -4.90 5.49 -11.33
N LYS A 243 -5.25 5.37 -12.62
CA LYS A 243 -6.09 4.30 -13.15
C LYS A 243 -5.50 2.92 -12.87
N GLU A 244 -4.24 2.68 -13.21
CA GLU A 244 -3.63 1.35 -13.00
C GLU A 244 -3.47 1.02 -11.51
N ALA A 245 -3.13 2.02 -10.69
CA ALA A 245 -3.08 1.86 -9.24
C ALA A 245 -4.47 1.58 -8.63
N LEU A 246 -5.53 2.28 -9.06
CA LEU A 246 -6.92 2.01 -8.65
C LEU A 246 -7.42 0.63 -9.11
N LEU A 247 -6.95 0.12 -10.25
CA LEU A 247 -7.25 -1.23 -10.73
C LEU A 247 -6.50 -2.32 -9.93
N ALA A 248 -5.31 -2.01 -9.41
CA ALA A 248 -4.55 -2.89 -8.53
C ALA A 248 -5.13 -2.98 -7.11
N LEU A 249 -5.60 -1.85 -6.55
CA LEU A 249 -6.02 -1.77 -5.15
C LEU A 249 -7.01 -2.87 -4.69
N PRO A 250 -8.06 -3.25 -5.46
CA PRO A 250 -8.97 -4.33 -5.10
C PRO A 250 -8.33 -5.68 -4.75
N SER A 251 -7.23 -6.08 -5.40
CA SER A 251 -6.60 -7.38 -5.14
C SER A 251 -5.66 -7.36 -3.91
N VAL A 252 -5.32 -6.17 -3.41
CA VAL A 252 -4.31 -5.97 -2.37
C VAL A 252 -4.88 -5.34 -1.08
N PHE A 253 -6.08 -4.75 -1.15
CA PHE A 253 -6.65 -3.90 -0.10
C PHE A 253 -6.76 -4.55 1.29
N SER A 254 -7.08 -5.84 1.34
CA SER A 254 -7.20 -6.61 2.59
C SER A 254 -5.91 -6.69 3.42
N HIS A 255 -4.77 -6.37 2.83
CA HIS A 255 -3.46 -6.34 3.49
C HIS A 255 -3.06 -4.93 3.98
N ILE A 256 -3.85 -3.88 3.71
CA ILE A 256 -3.51 -2.50 4.10
C ILE A 256 -3.67 -2.31 5.62
N PRO A 257 -2.60 -1.93 6.36
CA PRO A 257 -2.66 -1.78 7.82
C PRO A 257 -3.64 -0.69 8.29
N ASP A 258 -3.81 0.38 7.51
CA ASP A 258 -4.79 1.45 7.74
C ASP A 258 -5.83 1.48 6.60
N ASN A 259 -6.66 0.44 6.56
CA ASN A 259 -7.74 0.32 5.59
C ASN A 259 -8.79 1.44 5.70
N LYS A 260 -8.93 2.09 6.87
CA LYS A 260 -9.84 3.24 7.05
C LYS A 260 -9.35 4.46 6.31
N LYS A 261 -8.07 4.83 6.44
CA LYS A 261 -7.49 5.94 5.69
C LYS A 261 -7.47 5.66 4.19
N ALA A 262 -7.08 4.45 3.78
CA ALA A 262 -7.08 4.06 2.37
C ALA A 262 -8.49 4.15 1.74
N TRP A 263 -9.53 3.73 2.47
CA TRP A 263 -10.92 3.90 2.06
C TRP A 263 -11.28 5.38 1.86
N GLU A 264 -10.94 6.27 2.81
CA GLU A 264 -11.22 7.71 2.71
C GLU A 264 -10.46 8.40 1.56
N ASP A 265 -9.21 7.98 1.32
CA ASP A 265 -8.39 8.50 0.23
C ASP A 265 -8.96 8.10 -1.14
N ILE A 266 -9.47 6.88 -1.30
CA ILE A 266 -10.17 6.44 -2.53
C ILE A 266 -11.56 7.09 -2.63
N LEU A 267 -12.29 7.23 -1.52
CA LEU A 267 -13.60 7.89 -1.46
C LEU A 267 -13.53 9.31 -2.02
N ARG A 268 -12.50 10.07 -1.66
CA ARG A 268 -12.27 11.43 -2.18
C ARG A 268 -12.08 11.47 -3.71
N LEU A 269 -11.52 10.44 -4.33
CA LEU A 269 -11.33 10.34 -5.79
C LEU A 269 -12.64 10.13 -6.56
N THR A 270 -13.73 9.71 -5.90
CA THR A 270 -15.07 9.68 -6.53
C THR A 270 -15.59 11.07 -6.89
N GLY A 271 -14.99 12.13 -6.33
CA GLY A 271 -15.25 13.53 -6.66
C GLY A 271 -14.19 14.20 -7.56
N ASP A 272 -13.23 13.43 -8.12
CA ASP A 272 -12.14 13.97 -8.94
C ASP A 272 -12.64 14.73 -10.20
N GLU A 273 -11.85 15.68 -10.71
CA GLU A 273 -12.21 16.43 -11.93
C GLU A 273 -12.29 15.52 -13.17
N ASN A 274 -11.45 14.48 -13.25
CA ASN A 274 -11.43 13.51 -14.33
C ASN A 274 -12.52 12.43 -14.14
N GLY A 275 -13.50 12.45 -15.05
CA GLY A 275 -14.61 11.49 -15.04
C GLY A 275 -14.22 10.02 -15.28
N TYR A 276 -13.00 9.72 -15.73
CA TYR A 276 -12.49 8.35 -15.75
C TYR A 276 -12.01 7.91 -14.35
N ILE A 277 -11.29 8.78 -13.64
CA ILE A 277 -10.80 8.52 -12.27
C ILE A 277 -11.97 8.35 -11.31
N ARG A 278 -13.00 9.20 -11.38
CA ARG A 278 -14.23 9.03 -10.57
C ARG A 278 -14.84 7.64 -10.70
N LYS A 279 -14.87 7.10 -11.92
CA LYS A 279 -15.39 5.75 -12.21
C LYS A 279 -14.50 4.66 -11.62
N LYS A 280 -13.18 4.78 -11.76
CA LYS A 280 -12.24 3.82 -11.16
C LYS A 280 -12.16 3.87 -9.65
N ALA A 281 -12.37 5.03 -9.05
CA ALA A 281 -12.51 5.17 -7.60
C ALA A 281 -13.77 4.47 -7.08
N ILE A 282 -14.94 4.68 -7.71
CA ILE A 282 -16.17 4.00 -7.27
C ILE A 282 -16.14 2.50 -7.57
N ASP A 283 -15.59 2.07 -8.73
CA ASP A 283 -15.32 0.65 -9.02
C ASP A 283 -14.51 0.03 -7.87
N ALA A 284 -13.38 0.65 -7.50
CA ALA A 284 -12.51 0.16 -6.43
C ALA A 284 -13.23 0.08 -5.07
N LEU A 285 -13.98 1.12 -4.67
CA LEU A 285 -14.79 1.10 -3.44
C LEU A 285 -15.82 -0.03 -3.43
N VAL A 286 -16.48 -0.28 -4.56
CA VAL A 286 -17.46 -1.36 -4.73
C VAL A 286 -16.79 -2.74 -4.61
N PHE A 287 -15.52 -2.89 -5.02
CA PHE A 287 -14.78 -4.15 -4.82
C PHE A 287 -14.20 -4.32 -3.42
N ILE A 288 -13.77 -3.26 -2.73
CA ILE A 288 -13.07 -3.35 -1.42
C ILE A 288 -13.99 -3.23 -0.20
N PHE A 289 -15.23 -2.76 -0.34
CA PHE A 289 -16.15 -2.68 0.81
C PHE A 289 -16.40 -4.01 1.55
N PRO A 290 -16.33 -5.21 0.93
CA PRO A 290 -16.43 -6.48 1.64
C PRO A 290 -15.34 -6.67 2.70
N ASP A 291 -14.14 -6.12 2.49
CA ASP A 291 -13.00 -6.24 3.41
C ASP A 291 -13.01 -5.17 4.51
N MET A 292 -13.75 -4.07 4.34
CA MET A 292 -13.84 -3.01 5.34
C MET A 292 -14.55 -3.47 6.63
N PRO A 293 -13.94 -3.40 7.82
CA PRO A 293 -14.58 -3.86 9.06
C PRO A 293 -15.70 -2.90 9.52
N ASP A 294 -15.59 -1.62 9.21
CA ASP A 294 -16.54 -0.58 9.65
C ASP A 294 -17.72 -0.46 8.66
N LYS A 295 -18.59 -1.47 8.65
CA LYS A 295 -19.74 -1.52 7.72
C LYS A 295 -20.72 -0.35 7.89
N LYS A 296 -20.76 0.30 9.07
CA LYS A 296 -21.58 1.49 9.32
C LYS A 296 -21.02 2.73 8.63
N LYS A 297 -19.70 2.94 8.69
CA LYS A 297 -19.02 3.98 7.92
C LYS A 297 -19.22 3.77 6.41
N VAL A 298 -18.99 2.56 5.93
CA VAL A 298 -19.21 2.19 4.51
C VAL A 298 -20.64 2.52 4.05
N TRP A 299 -21.65 2.19 4.87
CA TRP A 299 -23.05 2.54 4.60
C TRP A 299 -23.27 4.04 4.47
N ALA A 300 -22.79 4.83 5.45
CA ALA A 300 -22.92 6.28 5.44
C ALA A 300 -22.20 6.95 4.25
N ASP A 301 -21.00 6.46 3.91
CA ASP A 301 -20.19 6.97 2.80
C ASP A 301 -20.88 6.70 1.45
N PHE A 302 -21.37 5.47 1.19
CA PHE A 302 -22.16 5.20 -0.02
C PHE A 302 -23.51 5.93 -0.05
N LEU A 303 -24.18 6.11 1.10
CA LEU A 303 -25.41 6.89 1.19
C LEU A 303 -25.18 8.36 0.81
N SER A 304 -24.04 8.94 1.23
CA SER A 304 -23.60 10.26 0.77
C SER A 304 -23.40 10.31 -0.74
N LEU A 305 -22.73 9.30 -1.32
CA LEU A 305 -22.48 9.21 -2.77
C LEU A 305 -23.74 9.05 -3.63
N THR A 306 -24.90 8.67 -3.07
CA THR A 306 -26.17 8.73 -3.81
C THR A 306 -26.54 10.15 -4.26
N GLY A 307 -25.95 11.19 -3.65
CA GLY A 307 -26.05 12.59 -4.06
C GLY A 307 -24.92 13.11 -4.93
N ALA A 308 -23.97 12.27 -5.37
CA ALA A 308 -22.85 12.71 -6.21
C ALA A 308 -23.35 13.33 -7.53
N GLY A 309 -22.64 14.34 -8.07
CA GLY A 309 -23.04 14.96 -9.34
C GLY A 309 -22.96 14.02 -10.56
N ASP A 310 -22.11 13.00 -10.50
CA ASP A 310 -21.88 12.03 -11.57
C ASP A 310 -22.90 10.87 -11.53
N GLU A 311 -23.62 10.64 -12.63
CA GLU A 311 -24.64 9.58 -12.77
C GLU A 311 -24.07 8.17 -12.50
N TYR A 312 -22.83 7.90 -12.89
CA TYR A 312 -22.22 6.58 -12.69
C TYR A 312 -21.89 6.33 -11.22
N VAL A 313 -21.33 7.33 -10.55
CA VAL A 313 -20.99 7.24 -9.12
C VAL A 313 -22.25 7.06 -8.27
N ARG A 314 -23.33 7.81 -8.55
CA ARG A 314 -24.62 7.62 -7.85
C ARG A 314 -25.17 6.21 -7.99
N ASN A 315 -25.17 5.68 -9.22
CA ASN A 315 -25.76 4.37 -9.51
C ASN A 315 -24.94 3.23 -8.86
N ALA A 316 -23.61 3.28 -8.99
CA ALA A 316 -22.72 2.29 -8.37
C ALA A 316 -22.80 2.33 -6.82
N ALA A 317 -22.90 3.51 -6.22
CA ALA A 317 -23.15 3.64 -4.78
C ALA A 317 -24.53 3.09 -4.36
N ALA A 318 -25.58 3.32 -5.16
CA ALA A 318 -26.90 2.74 -4.92
C ALA A 318 -26.89 1.19 -5.02
N ASP A 319 -26.16 0.62 -5.99
CA ASP A 319 -25.96 -0.83 -6.10
C ASP A 319 -25.19 -1.41 -4.89
N ALA A 320 -24.18 -0.69 -4.39
CA ALA A 320 -23.46 -1.06 -3.19
C ALA A 320 -24.36 -1.06 -1.94
N LEU A 321 -25.20 -0.04 -1.75
CA LEU A 321 -26.18 0.01 -0.65
C LEU A 321 -27.18 -1.14 -0.71
N VAL A 322 -27.70 -1.47 -1.90
CA VAL A 322 -28.60 -2.62 -2.09
C VAL A 322 -27.90 -3.94 -1.74
N SER A 323 -26.59 -4.04 -1.99
CA SER A 323 -25.77 -5.21 -1.64
C SER A 323 -25.42 -5.28 -0.14
N LEU A 324 -25.29 -4.13 0.53
CA LEU A 324 -24.96 -4.02 1.95
C LEU A 324 -26.16 -4.19 2.89
N PHE A 325 -27.34 -3.68 2.52
CA PHE A 325 -28.53 -3.69 3.37
C PHE A 325 -28.93 -5.08 3.92
N PRO A 326 -28.82 -6.20 3.16
CA PRO A 326 -29.13 -7.52 3.70
C PRO A 326 -28.15 -8.02 4.76
N VAL A 327 -26.92 -7.49 4.77
CA VAL A 327 -25.79 -7.92 5.62
C VAL A 327 -25.71 -7.12 6.93
N LEU A 328 -26.36 -5.95 6.99
CA LEU A 328 -26.32 -5.06 8.14
C LEU A 328 -27.45 -5.33 9.16
N ASP A 329 -27.09 -5.25 10.45
CA ASP A 329 -28.04 -5.24 11.56
C ASP A 329 -28.80 -3.90 11.67
N ASN A 330 -29.97 -3.93 12.31
CA ASN A 330 -30.85 -2.77 12.57
C ASN A 330 -31.44 -2.14 11.29
N LYS A 331 -31.99 -2.98 10.40
CA LYS A 331 -32.62 -2.57 9.14
C LYS A 331 -33.65 -1.44 9.29
N ASP A 332 -34.38 -1.37 10.39
CA ASP A 332 -35.38 -0.33 10.65
C ASP A 332 -34.76 1.06 10.92
N ILE A 333 -33.46 1.13 11.24
CA ILE A 333 -32.70 2.38 11.30
C ILE A 333 -32.26 2.77 9.88
N LEU A 334 -31.64 1.84 9.14
CA LEU A 334 -31.16 2.04 7.77
C LEU A 334 -32.30 2.42 6.81
N TRP A 335 -33.48 1.82 7.01
CA TRP A 335 -34.72 2.16 6.32
C TRP A 335 -35.12 3.62 6.58
N ARG A 336 -35.15 4.04 7.84
CA ARG A 336 -35.48 5.43 8.21
C ARG A 336 -34.47 6.43 7.66
N GLU A 337 -33.17 6.12 7.68
CA GLU A 337 -32.14 6.94 7.02
C GLU A 337 -32.42 7.10 5.52
N LEU A 338 -32.67 6.00 4.81
CA LEU A 338 -33.04 6.04 3.39
C LEU A 338 -34.33 6.84 3.12
N THR A 339 -35.37 6.69 3.97
CA THR A 339 -36.60 7.50 3.83
C THR A 339 -36.35 8.99 4.06
N GLY A 340 -35.42 9.34 4.95
CA GLY A 340 -34.96 10.71 5.15
C GLY A 340 -34.30 11.29 3.90
N TYR A 341 -33.42 10.52 3.26
CA TYR A 341 -32.76 10.91 1.99
C TYR A 341 -33.74 10.97 0.81
N ALA A 342 -34.71 10.05 0.74
CA ALA A 342 -35.82 10.12 -0.21
C ALA A 342 -36.70 11.38 0.00
N GLY A 343 -36.81 11.87 1.23
CA GLY A 343 -37.48 13.12 1.58
C GLY A 343 -36.65 14.39 1.37
N ASN A 344 -35.44 14.31 0.78
CA ASN A 344 -34.57 15.45 0.49
C ASN A 344 -35.16 16.35 -0.63
N GLU A 345 -34.71 17.60 -0.71
CA GLU A 345 -35.07 18.58 -1.75
C GLU A 345 -34.24 18.38 -3.04
N ASP A 346 -33.06 17.75 -2.96
CA ASP A 346 -32.27 17.40 -4.14
C ASP A 346 -32.92 16.22 -4.89
N GLU A 347 -33.31 16.45 -6.15
CA GLU A 347 -33.99 15.48 -7.01
C GLU A 347 -33.14 14.22 -7.31
N ASN A 348 -31.81 14.35 -7.40
CA ASN A 348 -30.90 13.22 -7.64
C ASN A 348 -30.81 12.35 -6.38
N VAL A 349 -30.63 12.98 -5.21
CA VAL A 349 -30.62 12.28 -3.91
C VAL A 349 -31.94 11.57 -3.69
N GLN A 350 -33.07 12.27 -3.88
CA GLN A 350 -34.41 11.72 -3.75
C GLN A 350 -34.61 10.51 -4.69
N THR A 351 -34.22 10.63 -5.95
CA THR A 351 -34.40 9.56 -6.95
C THR A 351 -33.54 8.33 -6.64
N SER A 352 -32.27 8.53 -6.31
CA SER A 352 -31.38 7.42 -5.95
C SER A 352 -31.83 6.72 -4.66
N ALA A 353 -32.20 7.47 -3.62
CA ALA A 353 -32.72 6.91 -2.38
C ALA A 353 -34.05 6.16 -2.57
N ALA A 354 -34.98 6.70 -3.37
CA ALA A 354 -36.23 6.02 -3.73
C ALA A 354 -35.99 4.68 -4.48
N ASN A 355 -34.97 4.64 -5.35
CA ASN A 355 -34.58 3.42 -6.05
C ASN A 355 -33.94 2.38 -5.12
N VAL A 356 -33.09 2.79 -4.18
CA VAL A 356 -32.54 1.91 -3.16
C VAL A 356 -33.68 1.36 -2.29
N LEU A 357 -34.58 2.22 -1.77
CA LEU A 357 -35.75 1.82 -0.98
C LEU A 357 -36.59 0.73 -1.68
N MET A 358 -36.89 0.92 -2.97
CA MET A 358 -37.64 -0.05 -3.78
C MET A 358 -36.94 -1.42 -3.85
N ARG A 359 -35.61 -1.43 -3.96
CA ARG A 359 -34.78 -2.64 -4.10
C ARG A 359 -34.45 -3.31 -2.76
N VAL A 360 -34.42 -2.55 -1.66
CA VAL A 360 -34.17 -3.12 -0.30
C VAL A 360 -35.45 -3.49 0.46
N PHE A 361 -36.61 -3.00 0.03
CA PHE A 361 -37.94 -3.36 0.55
C PHE A 361 -38.17 -4.88 0.77
N PRO A 362 -37.71 -5.81 -0.11
CA PRO A 362 -37.92 -7.24 0.12
C PRO A 362 -37.28 -7.77 1.41
N TYR A 363 -36.26 -7.08 1.93
CA TYR A 363 -35.46 -7.49 3.09
C TYR A 363 -35.93 -6.86 4.42
N THR A 364 -36.96 -6.01 4.42
CA THR A 364 -37.50 -5.38 5.65
C THR A 364 -38.34 -6.36 6.47
N SER A 365 -38.42 -6.09 7.78
CA SER A 365 -39.04 -6.95 8.79
C SER A 365 -40.58 -6.90 8.72
N ASP A 366 -41.16 -5.70 8.77
CA ASP A 366 -42.58 -5.46 8.57
C ASP A 366 -42.82 -4.67 7.27
N ARG A 367 -43.15 -5.42 6.21
CA ARG A 367 -43.43 -4.84 4.89
C ARG A 367 -44.69 -3.97 4.85
N ARG A 368 -45.66 -4.19 5.74
CA ARG A 368 -46.91 -3.42 5.77
C ARG A 368 -46.66 -2.05 6.37
N GLU A 369 -45.98 -2.00 7.52
CA GLU A 369 -45.58 -0.76 8.17
C GLU A 369 -44.65 0.06 7.27
N THR A 370 -43.56 -0.53 6.74
CA THR A 370 -42.62 0.18 5.87
C THR A 370 -43.24 0.67 4.55
N TYR A 371 -44.25 -0.03 4.02
CA TYR A 371 -45.02 0.43 2.86
C TYR A 371 -45.92 1.63 3.22
N SER A 372 -46.62 1.58 4.36
CA SER A 372 -47.43 2.69 4.86
C SER A 372 -46.59 3.95 5.14
N GLU A 373 -45.38 3.81 5.68
CA GLU A 373 -44.44 4.93 5.84
C GLU A 373 -44.08 5.59 4.49
N LEU A 374 -43.78 4.81 3.45
CA LEU A 374 -43.48 5.33 2.11
C LEU A 374 -44.68 6.05 1.48
N VAL A 375 -45.90 5.54 1.67
CA VAL A 375 -47.14 6.20 1.22
C VAL A 375 -47.27 7.57 1.90
N LEU A 376 -47.12 7.63 3.23
CA LEU A 376 -47.21 8.88 3.99
C LEU A 376 -46.12 9.88 3.59
N LEU A 377 -44.88 9.42 3.35
CA LEU A 377 -43.79 10.26 2.88
C LEU A 377 -44.07 10.82 1.48
N ALA A 378 -44.55 9.99 0.56
CA ALA A 378 -44.89 10.37 -0.81
C ALA A 378 -46.05 11.39 -0.86
N GLU A 379 -46.99 11.32 0.08
CA GLU A 379 -48.04 12.32 0.26
C GLU A 379 -47.50 13.61 0.90
N ALA A 380 -46.75 13.51 2.01
CA ALA A 380 -46.26 14.66 2.78
C ALA A 380 -45.22 15.52 2.02
N LYS A 381 -44.45 14.91 1.13
CA LYS A 381 -43.41 15.58 0.31
C LYS A 381 -43.87 15.93 -1.12
N ASP A 382 -45.10 15.57 -1.50
CA ASP A 382 -45.65 15.70 -2.86
C ASP A 382 -44.78 15.09 -3.97
N SER A 383 -43.87 14.15 -3.63
CA SER A 383 -42.84 13.65 -4.54
C SER A 383 -43.42 12.71 -5.61
N PRO A 384 -43.27 13.03 -6.92
CA PRO A 384 -43.72 12.15 -7.99
C PRO A 384 -42.90 10.86 -8.05
N VAL A 385 -41.61 10.91 -7.72
CA VAL A 385 -40.71 9.76 -7.73
C VAL A 385 -41.10 8.75 -6.65
N LEU A 386 -41.40 9.21 -5.44
CA LEU A 386 -41.86 8.32 -4.36
C LEU A 386 -43.26 7.74 -4.64
N ARG A 387 -44.18 8.51 -5.23
CA ARG A 387 -45.48 7.97 -5.68
C ARG A 387 -45.31 6.86 -6.71
N LYS A 388 -44.37 7.01 -7.65
CA LYS A 388 -44.03 5.99 -8.65
C LYS A 388 -43.41 4.75 -8.00
N ALA A 389 -42.53 4.90 -7.01
CA ALA A 389 -41.96 3.80 -6.26
C ALA A 389 -43.02 3.04 -5.44
N VAL A 390 -43.90 3.75 -4.74
CA VAL A 390 -45.06 3.18 -4.03
C VAL A 390 -45.97 2.41 -4.98
N ALA A 391 -46.31 2.96 -6.15
CA ALA A 391 -47.13 2.28 -7.15
C ALA A 391 -46.47 1.00 -7.69
N ARG A 392 -45.14 1.00 -7.88
CA ARG A 392 -44.38 -0.22 -8.26
C ARG A 392 -44.40 -1.28 -7.16
N LEU A 393 -44.20 -0.88 -5.90
CA LEU A 393 -44.29 -1.81 -4.76
C LEU A 393 -45.70 -2.37 -4.57
N ALA A 394 -46.75 -1.55 -4.77
CA ALA A 394 -48.14 -1.99 -4.71
C ALA A 394 -48.48 -3.04 -5.79
N PHE A 395 -47.89 -2.90 -6.98
CA PHE A 395 -48.02 -3.87 -8.06
C PHE A 395 -47.23 -5.17 -7.80
N ALA A 396 -46.02 -5.05 -7.24
CA ALA A 396 -45.14 -6.19 -6.94
C ALA A 396 -45.60 -7.00 -5.70
N TYR A 397 -46.26 -6.36 -4.74
CA TYR A 397 -46.72 -6.96 -3.47
C TYR A 397 -48.20 -6.61 -3.19
N PRO A 398 -49.17 -7.15 -3.95
CA PRO A 398 -50.59 -6.84 -3.78
C PRO A 398 -51.15 -7.13 -2.38
N GLU A 399 -50.55 -8.07 -1.64
CA GLU A 399 -50.95 -8.49 -0.29
C GLU A 399 -50.77 -7.41 0.80
N LEU A 400 -49.97 -6.37 0.52
CA LEU A 400 -49.86 -5.20 1.39
C LEU A 400 -51.14 -4.36 1.34
N TYR A 401 -51.84 -4.40 0.20
CA TYR A 401 -53.10 -3.72 -0.03
C TYR A 401 -54.26 -4.57 0.53
N ASN A 402 -54.77 -4.22 1.72
CA ASN A 402 -56.01 -4.79 2.25
C ASN A 402 -57.11 -3.73 2.31
N GLU A 403 -58.29 -4.07 1.80
CA GLU A 403 -59.44 -3.17 1.70
C GLU A 403 -60.07 -2.87 3.08
N ARG A 404 -59.52 -1.89 3.80
CA ARG A 404 -60.26 -1.07 4.78
C ARG A 404 -59.46 0.18 5.14
N GLU A 405 -60.17 1.30 5.17
CA GLU A 405 -59.65 2.67 5.28
C GLU A 405 -58.76 3.07 4.08
N GLY A 406 -59.17 3.97 3.18
CA GLY A 406 -60.26 4.95 3.29
C GLY A 406 -59.83 6.37 2.94
N SER A 407 -58.72 6.55 2.21
CA SER A 407 -58.38 7.83 1.57
C SER A 407 -58.71 7.74 0.08
N GLU A 408 -59.78 8.40 -0.32
CA GLU A 408 -60.27 8.48 -1.71
C GLU A 408 -59.25 9.13 -2.67
N LYS A 409 -58.20 9.74 -2.12
CA LYS A 409 -57.08 10.39 -2.83
C LYS A 409 -56.07 9.41 -3.46
N GLY A 410 -55.95 8.18 -2.93
CA GLY A 410 -55.01 7.19 -3.47
C GLY A 410 -55.33 6.76 -4.91
N ARG A 411 -56.62 6.68 -5.26
CA ARG A 411 -57.08 6.37 -6.62
C ARG A 411 -56.82 7.51 -7.61
N GLU A 412 -57.00 8.76 -7.18
CA GLU A 412 -56.66 9.92 -8.01
C GLU A 412 -55.16 9.95 -8.37
N ALA A 413 -54.27 9.51 -7.49
CA ALA A 413 -52.83 9.46 -7.79
C ALA A 413 -52.51 8.46 -8.92
N THR A 414 -53.13 7.26 -8.90
CA THR A 414 -52.95 6.25 -9.96
C THR A 414 -53.54 6.65 -11.31
N GLU A 415 -54.63 7.43 -11.35
CA GLU A 415 -55.21 7.91 -12.62
C GLU A 415 -54.53 9.21 -13.13
N LYS A 416 -54.06 10.09 -12.24
CA LYS A 416 -53.31 11.31 -12.62
C LYS A 416 -51.89 10.99 -13.10
N CYS A 417 -51.20 10.00 -12.51
CA CYS A 417 -49.85 9.62 -12.93
C CYS A 417 -49.82 9.00 -14.34
N ASN A 418 -50.89 8.32 -14.77
CA ASN A 418 -51.04 7.82 -16.14
C ASN A 418 -51.38 8.91 -17.18
N SER A 419 -51.66 10.16 -16.78
CA SER A 419 -52.17 11.21 -17.66
C SER A 419 -51.33 12.50 -17.72
N ARG A 420 -50.19 12.58 -17.01
CA ARG A 420 -49.23 13.69 -17.14
C ARG A 420 -47.78 13.20 -17.24
N GLU A 421 -47.06 13.86 -18.16
CA GLU A 421 -45.62 13.76 -18.43
C GLU A 421 -45.03 12.40 -18.89
N LYS A 422 -44.86 12.29 -20.22
CA LYS A 422 -43.92 11.37 -20.87
C LYS A 422 -42.50 11.96 -20.85
N ASP A 423 -41.83 11.89 -19.70
CA ASP A 423 -40.44 12.36 -19.62
C ASP A 423 -39.42 11.27 -19.95
N LYS A 424 -38.57 11.59 -20.94
CA LYS A 424 -37.58 10.71 -21.58
C LYS A 424 -36.41 10.30 -20.67
N GLN A 425 -36.42 10.74 -19.42
CA GLN A 425 -35.31 10.54 -18.48
C GLN A 425 -35.33 9.14 -17.84
N TRP A 426 -36.47 8.44 -17.85
CA TRP A 426 -36.63 7.14 -17.18
C TRP A 426 -36.41 5.91 -18.08
N GLU A 427 -36.65 5.99 -19.39
CA GLU A 427 -36.38 4.88 -20.34
C GLU A 427 -34.89 4.47 -20.36
N LYS A 428 -34.01 5.39 -19.94
CA LYS A 428 -32.56 5.18 -19.81
C LYS A 428 -32.16 4.33 -18.58
N CYS A 429 -33.01 4.26 -17.56
CA CYS A 429 -32.78 3.41 -16.38
C CYS A 429 -33.30 1.98 -16.58
N GLU A 430 -34.35 1.80 -17.40
CA GLU A 430 -34.92 0.48 -17.73
C GLU A 430 -34.10 -0.29 -18.77
N SER A 431 -33.15 0.36 -19.45
CA SER A 431 -32.28 -0.27 -20.46
C SER A 431 -31.05 -1.00 -19.87
N ILE A 432 -30.91 -1.06 -18.53
CA ILE A 432 -29.75 -1.65 -17.84
C ILE A 432 -30.05 -3.05 -17.27
N GLU A 433 -31.31 -3.51 -17.22
CA GLU A 433 -31.67 -4.85 -16.73
C GLU A 433 -31.32 -6.01 -17.69
N ASN A 434 -30.68 -5.75 -18.84
CA ASN A 434 -30.14 -6.79 -19.71
C ASN A 434 -28.75 -6.43 -20.25
N TYR A 435 -27.71 -6.83 -19.52
CA TYR A 435 -26.41 -7.20 -20.11
C TYR A 435 -25.86 -8.44 -19.40
N GLU A 436 -26.41 -9.61 -19.76
CA GLU A 436 -25.59 -10.81 -19.77
C GLU A 436 -24.44 -10.64 -20.79
N PHE A 437 -23.35 -11.33 -20.55
CA PHE A 437 -22.13 -11.28 -21.36
C PHE A 437 -22.31 -12.02 -22.70
N GLU A 438 -23.04 -11.43 -23.66
CA GLU A 438 -23.06 -11.92 -25.05
C GLU A 438 -21.97 -11.26 -25.90
N GLY A 439 -21.21 -12.10 -26.60
CA GLY A 439 -20.14 -11.68 -27.50
C GLY A 439 -20.65 -10.87 -28.69
N GLY A 440 -19.84 -9.91 -29.13
CA GLY A 440 -20.30 -8.83 -30.00
C GLY A 440 -20.85 -9.25 -31.37
N ARG A 441 -21.77 -8.42 -31.87
CA ARG A 441 -21.98 -8.23 -33.31
C ARG A 441 -22.46 -6.80 -33.58
N ILE A 442 -21.60 -6.00 -34.21
CA ILE A 442 -21.99 -4.74 -34.86
C ILE A 442 -22.64 -5.11 -36.20
N PRO A 443 -23.80 -4.54 -36.58
CA PRO A 443 -24.27 -4.57 -37.96
C PRO A 443 -23.51 -3.49 -38.76
N GLU A 444 -22.72 -3.88 -39.75
CA GLU A 444 -22.07 -2.94 -40.68
C GLU A 444 -22.30 -3.32 -42.15
N GLU A 445 -22.88 -2.38 -42.90
CA GLU A 445 -22.81 -2.19 -44.36
C GLU A 445 -23.37 -0.77 -44.58
N ASP A 446 -22.73 0.22 -45.22
CA ASP A 446 -21.42 0.34 -45.88
C ASP A 446 -20.45 1.20 -45.01
N ARG A 447 -19.12 1.00 -44.94
CA ARG A 447 -18.20 0.26 -45.82
C ARG A 447 -16.83 -0.05 -45.17
N LYS A 448 -16.45 -1.33 -45.24
CA LYS A 448 -15.08 -1.92 -45.33
C LYS A 448 -14.34 -2.34 -44.04
N SER A 449 -14.72 -3.54 -43.58
CA SER A 449 -13.90 -4.77 -43.52
C SER A 449 -12.58 -4.72 -42.72
N GLU A 450 -12.40 -5.31 -41.52
CA GLU A 450 -12.84 -6.60 -40.90
C GLU A 450 -12.00 -7.82 -41.30
N GLU A 451 -11.23 -8.41 -40.36
CA GLU A 451 -11.17 -9.84 -39.98
C GLU A 451 -10.39 -10.03 -38.64
N LYS A 452 -11.04 -10.38 -37.52
CA LYS A 452 -11.29 -11.74 -36.98
C LYS A 452 -10.06 -12.56 -36.52
N ARG A 453 -9.85 -12.67 -35.18
CA ARG A 453 -10.04 -13.95 -34.43
C ARG A 453 -9.73 -13.94 -32.91
N ASN A 454 -10.68 -14.51 -32.18
CA ASN A 454 -10.58 -15.49 -31.09
C ASN A 454 -9.55 -15.32 -29.95
N SER A 455 -10.08 -15.02 -28.77
CA SER A 455 -9.60 -15.57 -27.50
C SER A 455 -10.38 -16.85 -27.14
N GLU A 456 -9.75 -18.00 -27.37
CA GLU A 456 -9.89 -19.17 -26.48
C GLU A 456 -8.75 -19.06 -25.45
N GLY A 457 -8.89 -19.40 -24.17
CA GLY A 457 -10.03 -20.00 -23.48
C GLY A 457 -9.62 -21.27 -22.73
N GLY A 458 -9.28 -21.16 -21.44
CA GLY A 458 -8.96 -22.28 -20.56
C GLY A 458 -7.74 -22.00 -19.68
N ASP A 459 -7.71 -22.37 -18.39
CA ASP A 459 -8.75 -23.01 -17.56
C ASP A 459 -8.41 -22.73 -16.07
N ILE A 460 -9.08 -23.40 -15.11
CA ILE A 460 -9.00 -23.23 -13.62
C ILE A 460 -10.01 -22.18 -13.12
N PHE A 461 -11.12 -22.50 -12.43
CA PHE A 461 -11.66 -23.78 -11.97
C PHE A 461 -13.17 -23.87 -12.27
N ARG A 462 -13.66 -25.06 -12.68
CA ARG A 462 -15.09 -25.39 -12.63
C ARG A 462 -15.32 -26.78 -12.06
N LYS A 463 -16.07 -26.86 -10.94
CA LYS A 463 -17.00 -27.94 -10.54
C LYS A 463 -17.36 -27.75 -9.05
N LYS A 464 -18.59 -28.01 -8.61
CA LYS A 464 -19.89 -28.16 -9.32
C LYS A 464 -20.96 -28.20 -8.24
N ASP A 465 -22.13 -27.65 -8.53
CA ASP A 465 -23.36 -28.25 -8.00
C ASP A 465 -24.34 -28.59 -9.12
N LYS A 466 -25.11 -29.65 -8.88
CA LYS A 466 -26.09 -30.29 -9.77
C LYS A 466 -27.36 -30.50 -8.93
N SER A 467 -28.58 -30.44 -9.45
CA SER A 467 -29.05 -30.26 -10.83
C SER A 467 -30.56 -29.96 -10.84
N ARG A 468 -31.05 -29.29 -11.88
CA ARG A 468 -32.48 -29.32 -12.26
C ARG A 468 -32.89 -30.74 -12.67
N GLU A 469 -34.20 -31.02 -12.62
CA GLU A 469 -34.88 -31.47 -13.85
C GLU A 469 -36.35 -31.04 -13.92
N ARG A 470 -36.88 -30.98 -15.15
CA ARG A 470 -38.30 -30.70 -15.50
C ARG A 470 -38.85 -31.93 -16.23
N VAL A 471 -40.17 -32.17 -16.17
CA VAL A 471 -41.11 -32.31 -17.32
C VAL A 471 -42.52 -32.72 -16.83
N LYS A 472 -43.56 -32.36 -17.59
CA LYS A 472 -45.01 -32.55 -17.37
C LYS A 472 -45.52 -33.88 -18.00
N PRO A 473 -46.85 -34.11 -18.16
CA PRO A 473 -47.96 -34.26 -17.20
C PRO A 473 -48.73 -35.61 -17.41
N GLU A 474 -49.81 -35.88 -16.64
CA GLU A 474 -51.16 -36.26 -17.15
C GLU A 474 -52.07 -36.96 -16.10
N LYS A 475 -53.39 -36.69 -16.20
CA LYS A 475 -54.55 -37.43 -15.64
C LYS A 475 -54.63 -37.55 -14.09
N GLY A 476 -55.80 -37.44 -13.46
CA GLY A 476 -57.15 -37.13 -13.96
C GLY A 476 -58.14 -36.98 -12.79
N ASP A 477 -59.32 -36.44 -13.10
CA ASP A 477 -60.59 -36.54 -12.36
C ASP A 477 -60.72 -35.95 -10.92
N LYS A 478 -61.63 -34.96 -10.86
CA LYS A 478 -62.47 -34.56 -9.71
C LYS A 478 -63.40 -35.75 -9.32
N PRO A 479 -64.10 -35.80 -8.15
CA PRO A 479 -64.62 -34.63 -7.43
C PRO A 479 -64.74 -34.67 -5.88
N TRP A 480 -64.88 -33.45 -5.33
CA TRP A 480 -65.79 -33.03 -4.23
C TRP A 480 -65.91 -33.88 -2.94
N GLY A 481 -65.77 -33.19 -1.80
CA GLY A 481 -67.01 -32.97 -1.02
C GLY A 481 -66.91 -32.88 0.51
N VAL A 482 -66.92 -31.64 1.03
CA VAL A 482 -67.70 -31.17 2.20
C VAL A 482 -67.56 -31.93 3.54
N SER A 483 -66.98 -31.26 4.56
CA SER A 483 -67.71 -30.77 5.76
C SER A 483 -66.78 -30.06 6.76
N GLU A 484 -67.15 -28.83 7.12
CA GLU A 484 -66.75 -28.12 8.35
C GLU A 484 -67.48 -28.74 9.59
N PRO A 485 -67.25 -28.32 10.87
CA PRO A 485 -66.49 -27.16 11.34
C PRO A 485 -65.52 -27.39 12.53
N LEU A 486 -64.76 -26.32 12.81
CA LEU A 486 -64.08 -25.96 14.08
C LEU A 486 -65.12 -25.74 15.23
N PRO A 487 -64.77 -25.58 16.54
CA PRO A 487 -63.55 -24.89 17.03
C PRO A 487 -62.94 -25.31 18.40
N GLU A 488 -61.94 -24.51 18.82
CA GLU A 488 -61.54 -24.15 20.20
C GLU A 488 -60.81 -25.17 21.11
N GLU A 489 -59.49 -24.96 21.18
CA GLU A 489 -58.63 -24.71 22.37
C GLU A 489 -58.68 -25.53 23.69
N ASN A 490 -57.46 -25.64 24.26
CA ASN A 490 -57.09 -25.87 25.67
C ASN A 490 -57.20 -27.28 26.29
N THR A 491 -56.05 -27.99 26.34
CA THR A 491 -55.72 -28.98 27.39
C THR A 491 -54.22 -28.95 27.75
N PHE A 492 -53.82 -28.57 28.98
CA PHE A 492 -53.60 -29.41 30.20
C PHE A 492 -52.25 -30.22 30.18
N PRO A 493 -51.64 -30.67 31.30
CA PRO A 493 -51.25 -29.93 32.52
C PRO A 493 -49.94 -30.41 33.23
N ARG A 494 -49.63 -29.82 34.40
CA ARG A 494 -48.67 -30.37 35.41
C ARG A 494 -49.29 -31.44 36.34
N LYS A 495 -48.48 -32.46 36.69
CA LYS A 495 -48.40 -33.35 37.90
C LYS A 495 -47.76 -34.68 37.42
N ASN A 496 -47.06 -35.53 38.17
CA ASN A 496 -46.77 -35.76 39.60
C ASN A 496 -45.42 -36.58 39.67
N VAL A 497 -44.75 -36.96 40.76
CA VAL A 497 -44.95 -36.91 42.23
C VAL A 497 -43.57 -36.83 42.95
N ILE A 498 -43.39 -37.43 44.14
CA ILE A 498 -42.18 -37.54 44.98
C ILE A 498 -41.88 -39.04 45.21
N ASP A 499 -40.62 -39.51 45.21
CA ASP A 499 -39.98 -40.17 46.40
C ASP A 499 -38.54 -40.71 46.22
N SER A 500 -37.80 -40.67 47.34
CA SER A 500 -36.68 -41.51 47.85
C SER A 500 -35.66 -42.14 46.87
N LEU A 501 -34.35 -41.83 46.91
CA LEU A 501 -33.29 -41.98 47.95
C LEU A 501 -32.61 -43.37 48.08
N SER A 502 -31.27 -43.32 48.26
CA SER A 502 -30.31 -44.40 48.61
C SER A 502 -30.00 -45.44 47.51
N SER A 503 -28.77 -45.96 47.35
CA SER A 503 -27.80 -46.41 48.35
C SER A 503 -26.34 -46.38 47.80
N VAL A 504 -25.30 -45.87 48.49
CA VAL A 504 -24.43 -46.53 49.51
C VAL A 504 -23.15 -47.21 48.95
N PHE A 505 -21.97 -46.60 49.22
CA PHE A 505 -20.61 -47.19 49.38
C PHE A 505 -20.00 -47.97 48.18
N SER A 506 -18.68 -48.21 48.00
CA SER A 506 -17.41 -47.77 48.63
C SER A 506 -16.24 -48.15 47.70
N GLU A 507 -15.05 -47.51 47.85
CA GLU A 507 -13.68 -48.11 47.70
C GLU A 507 -13.28 -48.75 46.33
N GLU A 508 -12.02 -48.97 45.91
CA GLU A 508 -10.69 -48.53 46.36
C GLU A 508 -9.69 -48.45 45.16
N LYS A 509 -8.37 -48.46 45.41
CA LYS A 509 -7.24 -48.18 44.51
C LYS A 509 -6.80 -49.35 43.59
N GLU A 510 -5.89 -48.99 42.66
CA GLU A 510 -4.73 -49.70 42.04
C GLU A 510 -4.76 -49.55 40.50
N GLU A 511 -3.79 -48.93 39.81
CA GLU A 511 -2.31 -49.09 39.71
C GLU A 511 -1.90 -50.12 38.62
N THR A 512 -0.86 -49.76 37.82
CA THR A 512 -0.26 -50.52 36.68
C THR A 512 -1.13 -50.61 35.41
N GLY A 513 -0.64 -50.61 34.16
CA GLY A 513 0.71 -50.76 33.64
C GLY A 513 0.72 -51.53 32.29
N ASN A 514 0.78 -50.80 31.17
CA ASN A 514 1.36 -51.18 29.86
C ASN A 514 0.67 -52.15 28.84
N ARG A 515 0.88 -51.78 27.56
CA ARG A 515 0.97 -52.58 26.30
C ARG A 515 -0.28 -53.12 25.55
N GLN A 516 -0.74 -52.30 24.57
CA GLN A 516 -0.48 -52.42 23.10
C GLN A 516 -0.79 -53.75 22.34
N VAL A 517 -1.53 -53.63 21.20
CA VAL A 517 -1.30 -54.19 19.82
C VAL A 517 -2.57 -54.68 19.08
N GLU A 518 -2.82 -54.13 17.87
CA GLU A 518 -3.59 -54.63 16.67
C GLU A 518 -5.12 -55.00 16.79
N GLU A 519 -6.02 -54.80 15.79
CA GLU A 519 -5.97 -54.10 14.48
C GLU A 519 -7.40 -53.82 13.89
N LYS A 520 -7.46 -52.89 12.91
CA LYS A 520 -8.36 -52.82 11.72
C LYS A 520 -9.83 -52.29 11.73
N GLU A 521 -9.98 -51.27 10.86
CA GLU A 521 -11.07 -50.94 9.89
C GLU A 521 -12.37 -50.22 10.32
N GLY A 522 -12.65 -49.05 9.70
CA GLY A 522 -14.01 -48.49 9.69
C GLY A 522 -14.26 -46.98 9.45
N LYS A 523 -13.61 -46.30 8.48
CA LYS A 523 -13.96 -44.98 7.86
C LYS A 523 -14.85 -43.95 8.62
N LYS A 524 -14.26 -42.78 8.90
CA LYS A 524 -14.77 -41.36 8.87
C LYS A 524 -16.27 -41.05 8.56
N PRO A 525 -16.85 -39.89 8.99
CA PRO A 525 -16.28 -38.78 9.81
C PRO A 525 -17.24 -38.17 10.88
N ALA A 526 -16.78 -37.09 11.54
CA ALA A 526 -17.53 -35.94 12.11
C ALA A 526 -17.66 -35.79 13.65
N SER A 527 -17.35 -34.55 14.10
CA SER A 527 -17.85 -33.80 15.27
C SER A 527 -17.78 -34.42 16.69
N GLU A 528 -16.68 -34.11 17.36
CA GLU A 528 -16.45 -34.11 18.82
C GLU A 528 -15.46 -32.95 19.09
N LEU A 529 -15.56 -32.07 20.09
CA LEU A 529 -16.40 -32.02 21.29
C LEU A 529 -17.02 -30.62 21.50
N SER A 530 -18.28 -30.56 21.91
CA SER A 530 -18.79 -29.45 22.72
C SER A 530 -19.15 -29.97 24.11
N GLY A 531 -18.38 -29.55 25.11
CA GLY A 531 -18.67 -29.69 26.54
C GLY A 531 -18.98 -28.31 27.12
N PRO A 532 -19.90 -28.18 28.09
CA PRO A 532 -20.69 -26.96 28.22
C PRO A 532 -19.96 -25.80 28.89
N GLU A 533 -20.31 -24.60 28.45
CA GLU A 533 -20.07 -23.35 29.16
C GLU A 533 -20.67 -23.41 30.58
N THR A 534 -19.87 -23.09 31.60
CA THR A 534 -20.42 -22.55 32.86
C THR A 534 -19.83 -21.17 33.12
N ASN A 535 -20.61 -20.16 32.75
CA ASN A 535 -20.44 -18.78 33.21
C ASN A 535 -20.29 -18.71 34.74
N SER A 536 -19.24 -18.02 35.21
CA SER A 536 -19.33 -17.25 36.45
C SER A 536 -18.57 -15.93 36.34
N ARG A 537 -19.07 -15.04 35.46
CA ARG A 537 -18.86 -13.59 35.59
C ARG A 537 -19.45 -13.13 36.94
N ILE A 538 -18.63 -13.11 38.00
CA ILE A 538 -19.05 -12.55 39.29
C ILE A 538 -18.71 -11.05 39.29
N TYR A 539 -19.76 -10.23 39.30
CA TYR A 539 -19.69 -8.80 39.56
C TYR A 539 -18.98 -8.52 40.89
N ILE A 540 -17.90 -7.72 40.85
CA ILE A 540 -17.39 -7.03 42.05
C ILE A 540 -17.50 -5.53 41.79
N GLN A 541 -18.42 -4.89 42.51
CA GLN A 541 -18.56 -3.43 42.52
C GLN A 541 -17.34 -2.78 43.19
N LYS A 542 -17.04 -1.55 42.74
CA LYS A 542 -16.07 -0.64 43.36
C LYS A 542 -16.15 -0.65 44.90
N LYS A 543 -15.06 -1.09 45.54
CA LYS A 543 -14.75 -0.72 46.93
C LYS A 543 -13.24 -0.72 47.14
N ASP A 544 -12.81 0.15 48.06
CA ASP A 544 -11.47 0.71 48.17
C ASP A 544 -10.31 -0.31 48.09
N THR A 545 -9.39 -0.07 47.15
CA THR A 545 -8.16 -0.87 46.95
C THR A 545 -7.16 -0.75 48.10
N THR A 546 -7.38 0.16 49.05
CA THR A 546 -6.52 0.39 50.22
C THR A 546 -6.77 -0.53 51.41
N ASP A 547 -7.88 -1.28 51.47
CA ASP A 547 -8.25 -2.12 52.64
C ASP A 547 -7.90 -3.61 52.45
N LEU A 548 -7.43 -4.02 51.26
CA LEU A 548 -7.28 -5.44 50.88
C LEU A 548 -6.17 -6.22 51.61
N PHE A 549 -5.23 -5.55 52.28
CA PHE A 549 -4.13 -6.21 53.01
C PHE A 549 -4.32 -6.22 54.54
N ALA A 550 -5.39 -5.60 55.06
CA ALA A 550 -5.60 -5.45 56.49
C ALA A 550 -6.38 -6.62 57.13
N ARG A 551 -6.95 -7.56 56.35
CA ARG A 551 -8.01 -8.45 56.85
C ARG A 551 -8.04 -9.89 56.33
N SER A 552 -6.89 -10.49 56.08
CA SER A 552 -6.77 -11.96 55.90
C SER A 552 -5.56 -12.52 56.64
N GLY A 553 -5.74 -12.82 57.92
CA GLY A 553 -4.73 -13.48 58.77
C GLY A 553 -4.60 -14.98 58.52
N SER A 554 -4.29 -15.40 57.29
CA SER A 554 -3.77 -16.73 56.93
C SER A 554 -3.54 -16.85 55.42
N ALA A 555 -2.33 -17.28 55.02
CA ALA A 555 -1.82 -17.34 53.63
C ALA A 555 -1.54 -15.97 52.97
N LEU A 556 -0.31 -15.81 52.47
CA LEU A 556 0.16 -14.68 51.66
C LEU A 556 -0.07 -15.02 50.17
N PRO A 557 -0.41 -14.04 49.31
CA PRO A 557 -0.73 -14.32 47.91
C PRO A 557 0.50 -14.81 47.12
N ASP A 558 0.29 -15.78 46.25
CA ASP A 558 1.33 -16.42 45.45
C ASP A 558 1.72 -15.55 44.23
N ARG A 559 2.91 -15.81 43.66
CA ARG A 559 3.45 -15.14 42.47
C ARG A 559 2.50 -15.28 41.27
N GLU A 560 1.91 -16.46 41.09
CA GLU A 560 0.89 -16.73 40.06
C GLU A 560 -0.42 -15.95 40.29
N GLU A 561 -0.84 -15.78 41.54
CA GLU A 561 -2.05 -15.00 41.88
C GLU A 561 -1.83 -13.52 41.55
N ILE A 562 -0.66 -12.97 41.88
CA ILE A 562 -0.29 -11.59 41.58
C ILE A 562 -0.21 -11.35 40.07
N VAL A 563 0.43 -12.25 39.31
CA VAL A 563 0.53 -12.12 37.85
C VAL A 563 -0.84 -12.25 37.17
N SER A 564 -1.67 -13.21 37.58
CA SER A 564 -3.06 -13.33 37.10
C SER A 564 -3.88 -12.07 37.36
N ARG A 565 -3.64 -11.41 38.50
CA ARG A 565 -4.31 -10.17 38.89
C ARG A 565 -3.75 -8.94 38.19
N LEU A 566 -2.47 -8.94 37.81
CA LEU A 566 -1.87 -7.94 36.91
C LEU A 566 -2.47 -8.04 35.50
N ILE A 567 -2.63 -9.25 34.95
CA ILE A 567 -3.26 -9.48 33.65
C ILE A 567 -4.70 -8.92 33.64
N TYR A 568 -5.51 -9.26 34.65
CA TYR A 568 -6.86 -8.72 34.79
C TYR A 568 -6.91 -7.19 34.93
N LEU A 569 -5.97 -6.58 35.67
CA LEU A 569 -5.86 -5.12 35.78
C LEU A 569 -5.32 -4.47 34.49
N GLY A 570 -4.51 -5.19 33.71
CA GLY A 570 -4.01 -4.79 32.41
C GLY A 570 -5.14 -4.47 31.42
N SER A 571 -6.24 -5.23 31.51
CA SER A 571 -7.46 -5.02 30.71
C SER A 571 -8.30 -3.79 31.11
N ASP A 572 -7.93 -3.00 32.14
CA ASP A 572 -8.69 -1.79 32.50
C ASP A 572 -8.49 -0.67 31.46
N SER A 573 -9.61 -0.24 30.91
CA SER A 573 -9.78 0.86 29.95
C SER A 573 -9.28 2.24 30.42
N ASP A 574 -9.10 2.48 31.72
CA ASP A 574 -8.60 3.74 32.28
C ASP A 574 -7.09 3.65 32.55
N PRO A 575 -6.21 4.33 31.76
CA PRO A 575 -4.76 4.19 31.90
C PRO A 575 -4.20 4.66 33.24
N GLN A 576 -4.84 5.64 33.87
CA GLN A 576 -4.36 6.18 35.16
C GLN A 576 -4.76 5.26 36.31
N ARG A 577 -5.96 4.66 36.25
CA ARG A 577 -6.37 3.61 37.20
C ARG A 577 -5.57 2.34 37.03
N ARG A 578 -5.33 1.88 35.80
CA ARG A 578 -4.47 0.73 35.49
C ARG A 578 -3.08 0.91 36.12
N LYS A 579 -2.39 2.01 35.79
CA LYS A 579 -1.05 2.32 36.33
C LYS A 579 -1.04 2.45 37.86
N SER A 580 -2.05 3.08 38.45
CA SER A 580 -2.18 3.21 39.91
C SER A 580 -2.48 1.88 40.60
N GLY A 581 -3.31 1.03 40.00
CA GLY A 581 -3.67 -0.30 40.51
C GLY A 581 -2.49 -1.27 40.44
N ILE A 582 -1.80 -1.33 39.30
CA ILE A 582 -0.56 -2.10 39.12
C ILE A 582 0.49 -1.61 40.13
N GLY A 583 0.75 -0.30 40.22
CA GLY A 583 1.70 0.27 41.17
C GLY A 583 1.38 -0.07 42.64
N ALA A 584 0.11 -0.04 43.03
CA ALA A 584 -0.32 -0.42 44.37
C ALA A 584 -0.14 -1.93 44.65
N LEU A 585 -0.42 -2.79 43.67
CA LEU A 585 -0.25 -4.24 43.78
C LEU A 585 1.24 -4.63 43.90
N LEU A 586 2.09 -4.06 43.04
CA LEU A 586 3.55 -4.26 43.09
C LEU A 586 4.13 -3.77 44.42
N ALA A 587 3.74 -2.56 44.88
CA ALA A 587 4.18 -2.02 46.15
C ALA A 587 3.71 -2.83 47.37
N ALA A 588 2.58 -3.52 47.28
CA ALA A 588 2.13 -4.44 48.31
C ALA A 588 2.89 -5.76 48.28
N TYR A 589 3.14 -6.34 47.10
CA TYR A 589 3.95 -7.56 46.95
C TYR A 589 5.35 -7.40 47.56
N SER A 590 6.02 -6.28 47.27
CA SER A 590 7.32 -5.91 47.86
C SER A 590 7.30 -5.67 49.37
N ARG A 591 6.15 -5.36 49.97
CA ARG A 591 6.02 -5.16 51.42
C ARG A 591 5.86 -6.47 52.19
N TYR A 592 5.34 -7.51 51.54
CA TYR A 592 4.88 -8.70 52.24
C TYR A 592 5.72 -9.96 52.02
N ASN A 593 6.26 -10.23 50.82
CA ASN A 593 7.16 -11.39 50.66
C ASN A 593 8.02 -11.53 49.38
N GLY A 594 7.84 -10.72 48.32
CA GLY A 594 8.50 -11.01 47.03
C GLY A 594 9.16 -9.80 46.36
N ARG A 595 10.18 -10.06 45.53
CA ARG A 595 10.89 -9.01 44.78
C ARG A 595 10.14 -8.69 43.49
N THR A 596 10.12 -7.43 43.06
CA THR A 596 9.53 -7.06 41.76
C THR A 596 10.28 -7.72 40.60
N GLN A 597 11.56 -8.07 40.82
CA GLN A 597 12.35 -8.91 39.93
C GLN A 597 11.70 -10.28 39.67
N ASP A 598 11.06 -10.87 40.67
CA ASP A 598 10.42 -12.18 40.55
C ASP A 598 9.16 -12.07 39.66
N ILE A 599 8.42 -10.95 39.72
CA ILE A 599 7.28 -10.68 38.81
C ILE A 599 7.78 -10.43 37.39
N TRP A 600 8.82 -9.60 37.22
CA TRP A 600 9.45 -9.36 35.92
C TRP A 600 9.89 -10.65 35.23
N ASN A 601 10.59 -11.51 35.97
CA ASN A 601 11.04 -12.81 35.46
C ASN A 601 9.87 -13.73 35.08
N GLU A 602 8.69 -13.59 35.72
CA GLU A 602 7.51 -14.37 35.35
C GLU A 602 6.83 -13.85 34.09
N LEU A 603 6.73 -12.53 33.94
CA LEU A 603 6.26 -11.95 32.67
C LEU A 603 7.17 -12.37 31.51
N LEU A 604 8.49 -12.40 31.70
CA LEU A 604 9.42 -12.95 30.69
C LEU A 604 9.12 -14.42 30.36
N ASN A 605 8.82 -15.28 31.35
CA ASN A 605 8.43 -16.66 31.08
C ASN A 605 7.11 -16.73 30.28
N LEU A 606 6.10 -15.96 30.69
CA LEU A 606 4.78 -15.90 30.03
C LEU A 606 4.83 -15.30 28.62
N THR A 607 5.82 -14.48 28.26
CA THR A 607 6.05 -14.11 26.84
C THR A 607 6.46 -15.30 25.95
N GLY A 608 6.75 -16.47 26.54
CA GLY A 608 7.00 -17.73 25.84
C GLY A 608 5.85 -18.75 25.94
N ASP A 609 4.69 -18.38 26.50
CA ASP A 609 3.55 -19.28 26.71
C ASP A 609 2.96 -19.84 25.39
N GLU A 610 2.27 -20.98 25.47
CA GLU A 610 1.55 -21.56 24.32
C GLU A 610 0.34 -20.69 23.92
N ASP A 611 -0.34 -20.06 24.89
CA ASP A 611 -1.47 -19.18 24.63
C ASP A 611 -1.05 -17.78 24.14
N THR A 612 -1.54 -17.43 22.94
CA THR A 612 -1.29 -16.14 22.29
C THR A 612 -1.85 -14.94 23.04
N GLY A 613 -2.91 -15.10 23.85
CA GLY A 613 -3.47 -14.02 24.66
C GLY A 613 -2.55 -13.68 25.83
N THR A 614 -2.24 -14.70 26.63
CA THR A 614 -1.34 -14.65 27.78
C THR A 614 0.03 -14.07 27.42
N ARG A 615 0.62 -14.46 26.27
CA ARG A 615 1.86 -13.87 25.76
C ARG A 615 1.78 -12.35 25.53
N ARG A 616 0.66 -11.86 25.00
CA ARG A 616 0.46 -10.43 24.67
C ARG A 616 0.19 -9.61 25.92
N ASP A 617 -0.66 -10.11 26.83
CA ASP A 617 -0.93 -9.46 28.11
C ASP A 617 0.34 -9.36 28.96
N ALA A 618 1.17 -10.41 28.96
CA ALA A 618 2.47 -10.39 29.62
C ALA A 618 3.44 -9.36 29.00
N ALA A 619 3.47 -9.24 27.67
CA ALA A 619 4.31 -8.27 26.96
C ALA A 619 3.87 -6.81 27.17
N ASP A 620 2.56 -6.53 27.21
CA ASP A 620 2.03 -5.19 27.48
C ASP A 620 2.35 -4.76 28.93
N LEU A 621 2.26 -5.69 29.90
CA LEU A 621 2.60 -5.45 31.31
C LEU A 621 4.09 -5.16 31.57
N LEU A 622 5.01 -5.51 30.66
CA LEU A 622 6.44 -5.20 30.83
C LEU A 622 6.67 -3.69 31.01
N SER A 623 5.89 -2.85 30.32
CA SER A 623 6.01 -1.39 30.42
C SER A 623 5.60 -0.83 31.78
N ASP A 624 4.59 -1.42 32.42
CA ASP A 624 4.07 -1.00 33.72
C ASP A 624 4.89 -1.59 34.90
N VAL A 625 5.49 -2.78 34.73
CA VAL A 625 6.34 -3.42 35.75
C VAL A 625 7.79 -2.90 35.72
N PHE A 626 8.35 -2.60 34.54
CA PHE A 626 9.75 -2.15 34.38
C PHE A 626 10.21 -1.06 35.37
N PRO A 627 9.44 0.02 35.64
CA PRO A 627 9.84 1.06 36.60
C PRO A 627 10.08 0.51 38.02
N ALA A 628 9.33 -0.52 38.41
CA ALA A 628 9.38 -1.11 39.74
C ALA A 628 10.49 -2.17 39.91
N VAL A 629 11.11 -2.63 38.82
CA VAL A 629 12.16 -3.68 38.83
C VAL A 629 13.37 -3.26 39.66
N GLU A 630 13.88 -4.17 40.50
CA GLU A 630 15.07 -3.95 41.33
C GLU A 630 16.37 -3.99 40.51
N GLU A 631 16.64 -5.10 39.79
CA GLU A 631 17.90 -5.31 39.05
C GLU A 631 17.76 -4.83 37.59
N LYS A 632 17.66 -3.50 37.41
CA LYS A 632 17.40 -2.90 36.09
C LYS A 632 18.49 -3.14 35.02
N SER A 633 19.72 -3.50 35.39
CA SER A 633 20.81 -3.61 34.40
C SER A 633 20.71 -4.84 33.47
N ALA A 634 20.03 -5.90 33.92
CA ALA A 634 19.72 -7.06 33.07
C ALA A 634 18.55 -6.81 32.10
N VAL A 635 17.69 -5.81 32.37
CA VAL A 635 16.46 -5.57 31.61
C VAL A 635 16.71 -5.30 30.13
N PHE A 636 17.77 -4.54 29.81
CA PHE A 636 18.12 -4.26 28.41
C PHE A 636 18.34 -5.56 27.60
N TYR A 637 19.14 -6.49 28.11
CA TYR A 637 19.44 -7.74 27.40
C TYR A 637 18.25 -8.70 27.37
N ASN A 638 17.39 -8.68 28.40
CA ASN A 638 16.12 -9.39 28.39
C ASN A 638 15.22 -8.90 27.23
N LEU A 639 15.12 -7.57 27.04
CA LEU A 639 14.33 -6.98 25.96
C LEU A 639 14.96 -7.25 24.58
N VAL A 640 16.28 -7.17 24.44
CA VAL A 640 16.98 -7.58 23.20
C VAL A 640 16.61 -9.02 22.82
N LYS A 641 16.63 -9.96 23.78
CA LYS A 641 16.19 -11.35 23.53
C LYS A 641 14.72 -11.43 23.09
N LEU A 642 13.82 -10.62 23.67
CA LEU A 642 12.41 -10.59 23.26
C LEU A 642 12.19 -9.98 21.87
N THR A 643 13.09 -9.13 21.37
CA THR A 643 13.06 -8.68 19.96
C THR A 643 13.36 -9.79 18.94
N GLU A 644 13.78 -10.98 19.39
CA GLU A 644 13.98 -12.17 18.56
C GLU A 644 12.77 -13.13 18.61
N SER A 645 11.68 -12.73 19.27
CA SER A 645 10.44 -13.51 19.34
C SER A 645 9.78 -13.68 17.97
N GLN A 646 9.16 -14.83 17.73
CA GLN A 646 8.34 -15.05 16.52
C GLN A 646 7.06 -14.18 16.53
N ASP A 647 6.59 -13.75 17.71
CA ASP A 647 5.41 -12.91 17.84
C ASP A 647 5.76 -11.42 17.65
N ALA A 648 5.25 -10.82 16.57
CA ALA A 648 5.53 -9.42 16.20
C ALA A 648 5.10 -8.40 17.27
N GLN A 649 4.04 -8.67 18.03
CA GLN A 649 3.59 -7.75 19.08
C GLN A 649 4.59 -7.76 20.26
N ILE A 650 5.14 -8.94 20.60
CA ILE A 650 6.18 -9.06 21.63
C ILE A 650 7.45 -8.33 21.18
N ARG A 651 7.87 -8.52 19.92
CA ARG A 651 9.03 -7.78 19.36
C ARG A 651 8.83 -6.27 19.45
N LYS A 652 7.66 -5.77 19.04
CA LYS A 652 7.32 -4.34 19.10
C LYS A 652 7.36 -3.80 20.53
N ARG A 653 6.74 -4.48 21.49
CA ARG A 653 6.75 -4.04 22.92
C ARG A 653 8.13 -4.07 23.54
N ALA A 654 8.91 -5.12 23.24
CA ALA A 654 10.28 -5.20 23.69
C ALA A 654 11.12 -4.05 23.13
N ALA A 655 10.97 -3.76 21.83
CA ALA A 655 11.67 -2.69 21.14
C ALA A 655 11.28 -1.29 21.66
N GLU A 656 9.99 -1.05 21.96
CA GLU A 656 9.49 0.18 22.58
C GLU A 656 10.18 0.52 23.92
N LEU A 657 10.63 -0.50 24.67
CA LEU A 657 11.28 -0.32 25.97
C LEU A 657 12.82 -0.21 25.89
N LEU A 658 13.45 -0.48 24.74
CA LEU A 658 14.92 -0.51 24.60
C LEU A 658 15.60 0.80 25.00
N ALA A 659 15.05 1.95 24.60
CA ALA A 659 15.62 3.27 24.93
C ALA A 659 15.63 3.53 26.45
N ALA A 660 14.52 3.22 27.12
CA ALA A 660 14.41 3.39 28.57
C ALA A 660 15.26 2.37 29.35
N ALA A 661 15.39 1.14 28.84
CA ALA A 661 16.24 0.12 29.44
C ALA A 661 17.74 0.37 29.23
N PHE A 662 18.13 0.96 28.10
CA PHE A 662 19.53 1.32 27.79
C PHE A 662 20.13 2.22 28.89
N ALA A 663 19.34 3.17 29.42
CA ALA A 663 19.72 4.06 30.52
C ALA A 663 20.17 3.31 31.80
N TYR A 664 19.76 2.06 32.00
CA TYR A 664 20.14 1.25 33.17
C TYR A 664 21.18 0.16 32.89
N SER A 665 21.63 -0.05 31.64
CA SER A 665 22.64 -1.06 31.31
C SER A 665 24.01 -0.74 31.92
N ASP A 666 24.60 -1.70 32.64
CA ASP A 666 25.94 -1.57 33.24
C ASP A 666 27.05 -1.38 32.19
N ASN A 667 26.88 -1.99 31.01
CA ASN A 667 27.82 -1.88 29.91
C ASN A 667 27.18 -1.21 28.69
N LYS A 668 27.20 0.13 28.71
CA LYS A 668 26.74 1.00 27.62
C LYS A 668 27.37 0.67 26.27
N GLN A 669 28.62 0.23 26.24
CA GLN A 669 29.31 -0.11 24.99
C GLN A 669 28.81 -1.42 24.37
N ALA A 670 28.53 -2.43 25.20
CA ALA A 670 27.93 -3.67 24.75
C ALA A 670 26.46 -3.48 24.34
N ALA A 671 25.70 -2.71 25.13
CA ALA A 671 24.31 -2.36 24.78
C ALA A 671 24.22 -1.55 23.46
N TRP A 672 25.16 -0.65 23.20
CA TRP A 672 25.26 0.05 21.93
C TRP A 672 25.50 -0.91 20.76
N ASN A 673 26.38 -1.91 20.92
CA ASN A 673 26.62 -2.92 19.87
C ASN A 673 25.35 -3.74 19.57
N GLU A 674 24.56 -4.09 20.59
CA GLU A 674 23.27 -4.77 20.37
C GLU A 674 22.26 -3.86 19.67
N LEU A 675 22.15 -2.59 20.05
CA LEU A 675 21.29 -1.64 19.31
C LEU A 675 21.73 -1.50 17.84
N ILE A 676 23.04 -1.46 17.56
CA ILE A 676 23.57 -1.45 16.19
C ILE A 676 23.21 -2.73 15.42
N ARG A 677 23.23 -3.90 16.08
CA ARG A 677 22.74 -5.15 15.48
C ARG A 677 21.23 -5.09 15.18
N LEU A 678 20.44 -4.57 16.11
CA LEU A 678 18.97 -4.42 15.96
C LEU A 678 18.58 -3.38 14.90
N VAL A 679 19.44 -2.43 14.55
CA VAL A 679 19.19 -1.55 13.40
C VAL A 679 19.32 -2.29 12.05
N SER A 680 19.93 -3.48 12.02
CA SER A 680 20.07 -4.32 10.82
C SER A 680 19.19 -5.59 10.83
N VAL A 681 18.19 -5.69 11.71
CA VAL A 681 17.22 -6.80 11.64
C VAL A 681 16.11 -6.54 10.60
N GLU A 682 15.49 -7.62 10.15
CA GLU A 682 14.39 -7.63 9.17
C GLU A 682 13.14 -6.88 9.65
N ASP A 683 12.81 -6.95 10.95
CA ASP A 683 11.66 -6.26 11.52
C ASP A 683 11.84 -4.73 11.56
N ARG A 684 11.06 -4.04 10.73
CA ARG A 684 11.09 -2.57 10.55
C ARG A 684 10.76 -1.80 11.84
N GLU A 685 9.86 -2.30 12.69
CA GLU A 685 9.53 -1.63 13.96
C GLU A 685 10.67 -1.79 14.97
N VAL A 686 11.30 -2.98 15.03
CA VAL A 686 12.52 -3.17 15.83
C VAL A 686 13.63 -2.24 15.36
N ARG A 687 13.89 -2.11 14.04
CA ARG A 687 14.88 -1.15 13.49
C ARG A 687 14.59 0.29 13.91
N LYS A 688 13.35 0.76 13.72
CA LYS A 688 12.92 2.13 14.06
C LYS A 688 13.13 2.44 15.55
N ARG A 689 12.71 1.53 16.43
CA ARG A 689 12.89 1.72 17.89
C ARG A 689 14.35 1.62 18.31
N ALA A 690 15.14 0.75 17.68
CA ALA A 690 16.57 0.63 17.95
C ALA A 690 17.35 1.92 17.55
N VAL A 691 17.08 2.52 16.39
CA VAL A 691 17.74 3.77 15.99
C VAL A 691 17.32 4.97 16.85
N LEU A 692 16.06 5.00 17.33
CA LEU A 692 15.63 5.99 18.34
C LEU A 692 16.34 5.78 19.69
N ALA A 693 16.56 4.53 20.12
CA ALA A 693 17.35 4.24 21.31
C ALA A 693 18.81 4.71 21.16
N LEU A 694 19.45 4.49 19.99
CA LEU A 694 20.78 5.04 19.68
C LEU A 694 20.81 6.58 19.77
N SER A 695 19.78 7.25 19.21
CA SER A 695 19.63 8.71 19.27
C SER A 695 19.61 9.24 20.71
N SER A 696 18.91 8.55 21.61
CA SER A 696 18.88 8.93 23.04
C SER A 696 20.16 8.59 23.81
N GLY A 697 20.84 7.49 23.48
CA GLY A 697 21.86 6.87 24.33
C GLY A 697 23.33 7.20 23.99
N PHE A 698 23.62 7.81 22.85
CA PHE A 698 25.00 8.00 22.36
C PHE A 698 25.91 8.81 23.32
N THR A 699 25.33 9.66 24.17
CA THR A 699 26.04 10.47 25.17
C THR A 699 26.59 9.65 26.33
N GLU A 700 26.04 8.45 26.60
CA GLU A 700 26.46 7.57 27.71
C GLU A 700 27.53 6.55 27.31
N VAL A 701 27.72 6.30 26.01
CA VAL A 701 28.67 5.30 25.49
C VAL A 701 30.13 5.76 25.65
N PRO A 702 31.06 4.95 26.21
CA PRO A 702 32.46 5.37 26.38
C PRO A 702 33.21 5.68 25.07
N ASP A 703 33.10 4.83 24.04
CA ASP A 703 33.82 5.03 22.79
C ASP A 703 33.07 5.99 21.84
N LYS A 704 33.35 7.28 22.00
CA LYS A 704 32.81 8.35 21.14
C LYS A 704 33.32 8.29 19.70
N GLY A 705 34.45 7.63 19.44
CA GLY A 705 34.96 7.43 18.08
C GLY A 705 34.14 6.37 17.34
N LYS A 706 33.89 5.24 18.00
CA LYS A 706 33.04 4.17 17.47
C LYS A 706 31.59 4.63 17.27
N VAL A 707 31.00 5.32 18.24
CA VAL A 707 29.66 5.92 18.12
C VAL A 707 29.53 6.76 16.85
N TRP A 708 30.53 7.60 16.58
CA TRP A 708 30.57 8.45 15.40
C TRP A 708 30.61 7.62 14.10
N MET A 709 31.54 6.66 14.02
CA MET A 709 31.67 5.76 12.86
C MET A 709 30.39 4.95 12.59
N ASP A 710 29.75 4.45 13.65
CA ASP A 710 28.49 3.72 13.56
C ASP A 710 27.36 4.59 13.01
N LEU A 711 27.21 5.83 13.51
CA LEU A 711 26.20 6.77 13.01
C LEU A 711 26.46 7.19 11.55
N VAL A 712 27.71 7.47 11.17
CA VAL A 712 28.07 7.78 9.76
C VAL A 712 27.77 6.60 8.84
N ARG A 713 28.03 5.36 9.28
CA ARG A 713 27.67 4.17 8.52
C ARG A 713 26.15 4.00 8.37
N LEU A 714 25.38 4.33 9.41
CA LEU A 714 23.93 4.28 9.37
C LEU A 714 23.28 5.38 8.51
N SER A 715 23.99 6.49 8.21
CA SER A 715 23.54 7.49 7.24
C SER A 715 23.38 6.94 5.81
N ASP A 716 24.08 5.85 5.47
CA ASP A 716 23.99 5.14 4.17
C ASP A 716 23.20 3.81 4.27
N HIS A 717 22.43 3.59 5.34
CA HIS A 717 21.56 2.42 5.51
C HIS A 717 20.45 2.36 4.43
N SER A 718 19.87 1.19 4.11
CA SER A 718 18.77 1.10 3.12
C SER A 718 17.48 1.76 3.62
N ASP A 719 17.09 1.49 4.87
CA ASP A 719 15.90 2.07 5.50
C ASP A 719 16.04 3.60 5.70
N SER A 720 15.21 4.38 4.98
CA SER A 720 15.22 5.84 5.01
C SER A 720 14.92 6.46 6.37
N PHE A 721 14.22 5.76 7.28
CA PHE A 721 14.03 6.22 8.65
C PHE A 721 15.36 6.16 9.42
N VAL A 722 16.10 5.06 9.25
CA VAL A 722 17.41 4.85 9.88
C VAL A 722 18.43 5.88 9.37
N GLN A 723 18.56 6.05 8.05
CA GLN A 723 19.43 7.07 7.43
C GLN A 723 19.23 8.45 8.06
N ARG A 724 17.96 8.86 8.16
CA ARG A 724 17.55 10.19 8.59
C ARG A 724 17.88 10.42 10.06
N ILE A 725 17.44 9.54 10.96
CA ILE A 725 17.68 9.68 12.40
C ILE A 725 19.19 9.59 12.70
N ALA A 726 19.92 8.65 12.08
CA ALA A 726 21.37 8.56 12.25
C ALA A 726 22.08 9.87 11.87
N THR A 727 21.72 10.45 10.72
CA THR A 727 22.33 11.71 10.23
C THR A 727 21.94 12.93 11.08
N GLN A 728 20.72 12.96 11.60
CA GLN A 728 20.24 14.01 12.52
C GLN A 728 21.07 14.02 13.83
N VAL A 729 21.34 12.83 14.39
CA VAL A 729 22.13 12.64 15.62
C VAL A 729 23.59 13.07 15.47
N LEU A 730 24.18 12.97 14.26
CA LEU A 730 25.57 13.39 14.00
C LEU A 730 25.85 14.83 14.46
N GLY A 731 24.88 15.74 14.32
CA GLY A 731 25.04 17.13 14.75
C GLY A 731 25.32 17.27 16.26
N SER A 732 24.73 16.40 17.08
CA SER A 732 24.95 16.35 18.52
C SER A 732 26.17 15.50 18.87
N ALA A 733 26.35 14.36 18.20
CA ALA A 733 27.53 13.49 18.37
C ALA A 733 28.86 14.21 18.04
N PHE A 734 28.84 15.20 17.13
CA PHE A 734 30.02 15.99 16.74
C PHE A 734 30.70 16.66 17.94
N PHE A 735 29.97 17.07 18.98
CA PHE A 735 30.58 17.68 20.15
C PHE A 735 31.42 16.68 20.96
N HIS A 736 31.08 15.38 20.91
CA HIS A 736 31.71 14.33 21.70
C HIS A 736 32.80 13.53 20.97
N VAL A 737 32.79 13.47 19.63
CA VAL A 737 33.80 12.72 18.85
C VAL A 737 35.23 13.23 19.09
N PRO A 738 36.24 12.35 19.29
CA PRO A 738 37.62 12.80 19.57
C PRO A 738 38.27 13.48 18.36
N ASP A 739 38.15 12.90 17.15
CA ASP A 739 38.69 13.51 15.92
C ASP A 739 37.65 14.39 15.23
N LYS A 740 37.66 15.66 15.61
CA LYS A 740 36.85 16.73 15.00
C LYS A 740 37.19 16.98 13.52
N THR A 741 38.41 16.65 13.09
CA THR A 741 38.84 16.87 11.70
C THR A 741 38.28 15.80 10.78
N GLN A 742 38.36 14.54 11.21
CA GLN A 742 37.76 13.44 10.45
C GLN A 742 36.23 13.55 10.45
N ALA A 743 35.61 13.83 11.60
CA ALA A 743 34.17 14.06 11.69
C ALA A 743 33.68 15.16 10.75
N TRP A 744 34.42 16.25 10.58
CA TRP A 744 34.08 17.30 9.60
C TRP A 744 34.18 16.79 8.15
N ARG A 745 35.16 15.95 7.81
CA ARG A 745 35.27 15.33 6.47
C ARG A 745 34.13 14.36 6.20
N ASP A 746 33.75 13.54 7.18
CA ASP A 746 32.66 12.58 7.05
C ASP A 746 31.34 13.32 6.78
N LEU A 747 31.03 14.35 7.60
CA LEU A 747 29.90 15.24 7.36
C LEU A 747 29.95 15.91 5.98
N LYS A 748 31.14 16.33 5.52
CA LYS A 748 31.30 16.97 4.21
C LYS A 748 31.16 15.98 3.04
N ALA A 749 31.41 14.69 3.24
CA ALA A 749 31.06 13.65 2.27
C ALA A 749 29.54 13.44 2.20
N LEU A 750 28.86 13.40 3.37
CA LEU A 750 27.40 13.23 3.45
C LEU A 750 26.62 14.39 2.80
N THR A 751 27.18 15.58 2.62
CA THR A 751 26.52 16.65 1.85
C THR A 751 26.38 16.35 0.36
N GLU A 752 27.15 15.39 -0.17
CA GLU A 752 27.06 14.94 -1.57
C GLU A 752 26.16 13.69 -1.73
N SER A 753 25.55 13.21 -0.65
CA SER A 753 24.63 12.05 -0.66
C SER A 753 23.44 12.27 -1.63
N PRO A 754 22.96 11.24 -2.36
CA PRO A 754 21.74 11.37 -3.17
C PRO A 754 20.49 11.63 -2.32
N TYR A 755 20.47 11.23 -1.05
CA TYR A 755 19.31 11.35 -0.16
C TYR A 755 19.16 12.76 0.43
N PHE A 756 17.99 13.38 0.24
CA PHE A 756 17.72 14.75 0.67
C PHE A 756 17.91 14.97 2.18
N TYR A 757 17.29 14.13 3.02
CA TYR A 757 17.39 14.27 4.48
C TYR A 757 18.84 14.14 4.97
N VAL A 758 19.61 13.21 4.39
CA VAL A 758 21.03 13.03 4.70
C VAL A 758 21.81 14.31 4.38
N ARG A 759 21.65 14.90 3.17
CA ARG A 759 22.28 16.18 2.85
C ARG A 759 21.87 17.30 3.81
N LYS A 760 20.57 17.47 4.09
CA LYS A 760 20.05 18.52 4.98
C LYS A 760 20.65 18.40 6.39
N TYR A 761 20.58 17.22 7.00
CA TYR A 761 21.09 17.01 8.35
C TYR A 761 22.63 17.03 8.41
N ALA A 762 23.33 16.60 7.36
CA ALA A 762 24.78 16.79 7.24
C ALA A 762 25.17 18.27 7.17
N LEU A 763 24.47 19.09 6.37
CA LEU A 763 24.66 20.54 6.30
C LEU A 763 24.39 21.21 7.65
N ARG A 764 23.27 20.89 8.32
CA ARG A 764 22.98 21.41 9.67
C ARG A 764 24.04 20.99 10.70
N SER A 765 24.57 19.77 10.59
CA SER A 765 25.65 19.27 11.43
C SER A 765 26.98 19.98 11.16
N LEU A 766 27.31 20.28 9.90
CA LEU A 766 28.45 21.15 9.55
C LEU A 766 28.26 22.56 10.13
N GLY A 767 27.03 23.10 10.09
CA GLY A 767 26.69 24.36 10.75
C GLY A 767 27.07 24.35 12.24
N ARG A 768 26.63 23.32 12.98
CA ARG A 768 26.98 23.13 14.41
C ARG A 768 28.49 22.93 14.62
N ALA A 769 29.18 22.23 13.71
CA ALA A 769 30.64 22.08 13.75
C ALA A 769 31.38 23.42 13.56
N SER A 770 30.88 24.29 12.68
CA SER A 770 31.41 25.63 12.45
C SER A 770 31.17 26.57 13.65
N LEU A 771 30.05 26.42 14.37
CA LEU A 771 29.82 27.11 15.66
C LEU A 771 30.81 26.64 16.74
N TRP A 772 31.08 25.34 16.84
CA TRP A 772 32.11 24.80 17.75
C TRP A 772 33.49 25.40 17.45
N ARG A 773 33.85 25.56 16.17
CA ARG A 773 35.09 26.24 15.75
C ARG A 773 35.09 27.72 16.16
N SER A 774 33.97 28.42 15.99
CA SER A 774 33.80 29.82 16.39
C SER A 774 33.98 30.01 17.91
N LEU A 775 33.36 29.18 18.75
CA LEU A 775 33.54 29.19 20.22
C LEU A 775 35.00 29.06 20.65
N ARG A 776 35.80 28.29 19.89
CA ARG A 776 37.22 28.03 20.17
C ARG A 776 38.20 29.02 19.53
N ALA A 777 37.73 29.96 18.72
CA ALA A 777 38.57 30.95 18.03
C ALA A 777 39.46 31.77 18.99
N GLU A 778 40.74 31.91 18.71
CA GLU A 778 41.64 32.71 19.56
C GLU A 778 41.48 34.22 19.33
N ASP A 779 40.97 34.60 18.16
CA ASP A 779 40.77 35.98 17.70
C ASP A 779 39.38 36.20 17.09
N GLU A 780 39.00 37.47 16.91
CA GLU A 780 37.68 37.86 16.40
C GLU A 780 37.49 37.49 14.91
N ALA A 781 38.54 37.47 14.08
CA ALA A 781 38.41 37.09 12.67
C ALA A 781 38.14 35.59 12.50
N THR A 782 38.79 34.74 13.29
CA THR A 782 38.50 33.29 13.35
C THR A 782 37.09 33.03 13.90
N TYR A 783 36.63 33.82 14.90
CA TYR A 783 35.27 33.75 15.43
C TYR A 783 34.23 34.09 14.35
N ILE A 784 34.42 35.22 13.66
CA ILE A 784 33.61 35.67 12.52
C ILE A 784 33.56 34.61 11.42
N PHE A 785 34.72 34.03 11.07
CA PHE A 785 34.80 33.04 10.00
C PHE A 785 34.03 31.77 10.34
N GLY A 786 34.16 31.25 11.57
CA GLY A 786 33.34 30.13 12.05
C GLY A 786 31.84 30.43 12.05
N LEU A 787 31.42 31.62 12.51
CA LEU A 787 30.00 32.00 12.56
C LEU A 787 29.40 32.20 11.15
N LYS A 788 30.14 32.82 10.22
CA LYS A 788 29.72 32.98 8.81
C LYS A 788 29.60 31.64 8.09
N GLU A 789 30.56 30.75 8.30
CA GLU A 789 30.54 29.39 7.74
C GLU A 789 29.34 28.60 8.30
N ALA A 790 29.04 28.74 9.60
CA ALA A 790 27.86 28.13 10.21
C ALA A 790 26.54 28.64 9.60
N VAL A 791 26.38 29.97 9.48
CA VAL A 791 25.20 30.58 8.85
C VAL A 791 25.07 30.12 7.39
N ASN A 792 26.17 30.00 6.65
CA ASN A 792 26.14 29.50 5.28
C ASN A 792 25.67 28.03 5.21
N TYR A 793 26.14 27.16 6.11
CA TYR A 793 25.68 25.77 6.16
C TYR A 793 24.22 25.63 6.63
N PHE A 794 23.76 26.42 7.60
CA PHE A 794 22.33 26.45 7.97
C PHE A 794 21.47 26.99 6.83
N LYS A 795 21.97 27.99 6.08
CA LYS A 795 21.31 28.48 4.87
C LYS A 795 21.22 27.39 3.81
N GLU A 796 22.33 26.74 3.48
CA GLU A 796 22.35 25.62 2.53
C GLU A 796 21.44 24.48 2.99
N ALA A 797 21.32 24.18 4.29
CA ALA A 797 20.37 23.20 4.82
C ALA A 797 18.91 23.62 4.57
N SER A 798 18.58 24.91 4.78
CA SER A 798 17.25 25.46 4.49
C SER A 798 16.91 25.49 2.98
N GLU A 799 17.90 25.83 2.14
CA GLU A 799 17.76 25.92 0.68
C GLU A 799 17.88 24.56 -0.02
N ALA A 800 18.35 23.51 0.67
CA ALA A 800 18.45 22.15 0.14
C ALA A 800 17.08 21.48 -0.08
N SER A 801 15.99 22.04 0.47
CA SER A 801 14.64 21.50 0.30
C SER A 801 14.10 21.77 -1.11
N VAL A 802 13.82 20.69 -1.84
CA VAL A 802 13.00 20.72 -3.06
C VAL A 802 11.70 19.99 -2.74
N GLY A 803 10.71 20.73 -2.24
CA GLY A 803 9.45 20.14 -1.79
C GLY A 803 8.76 20.98 -0.73
N PHE A 804 8.24 20.31 0.30
CA PHE A 804 7.52 20.96 1.38
C PHE A 804 8.47 21.60 2.41
N HIS A 805 8.01 22.69 3.02
CA HIS A 805 8.73 23.37 4.09
C HIS A 805 8.86 22.46 5.34
N ILE A 806 10.03 22.50 5.96
CA ILE A 806 10.36 21.91 7.26
C ILE A 806 11.01 23.07 8.03
N PRO A 807 10.61 23.38 9.27
CA PRO A 807 11.09 24.57 9.97
C PRO A 807 12.61 24.67 10.07
N GLU A 808 13.14 25.90 9.97
CA GLU A 808 14.59 26.16 9.98
C GLU A 808 15.01 27.13 11.07
N PHE A 809 14.79 26.68 12.31
CA PHE A 809 15.06 27.43 13.54
C PHE A 809 16.52 27.92 13.67
N TYR A 810 17.49 27.15 13.15
CA TYR A 810 18.91 27.49 13.22
C TYR A 810 19.27 28.68 12.31
N TYR A 811 18.79 28.70 11.07
CA TYR A 811 19.25 29.69 10.08
C TYR A 811 18.84 31.11 10.48
N HIS A 812 17.56 31.33 10.78
CA HIS A 812 17.03 32.66 11.11
C HIS A 812 17.70 33.25 12.35
N PHE A 813 17.90 32.47 13.41
CA PHE A 813 18.58 32.93 14.62
C PHE A 813 20.05 33.29 14.35
N TYR A 814 20.82 32.39 13.74
CA TYR A 814 22.26 32.63 13.56
C TYR A 814 22.54 33.71 12.50
N GLN A 815 21.64 33.90 11.52
CA GLN A 815 21.70 35.02 10.59
C GLN A 815 21.45 36.36 11.30
N ALA A 816 20.40 36.47 12.12
CA ALA A 816 20.11 37.66 12.92
C ALA A 816 21.27 37.97 13.88
N LEU A 817 21.80 36.96 14.59
CA LEU A 817 22.95 37.12 15.48
C LEU A 817 24.20 37.62 14.73
N LEU A 818 24.52 37.02 13.58
CA LEU A 818 25.61 37.46 12.72
C LEU A 818 25.43 38.92 12.28
N PHE A 819 24.22 39.33 11.92
CA PHE A 819 23.96 40.69 11.47
C PHE A 819 24.05 41.71 12.62
N ILE A 820 23.51 41.40 13.81
CA ILE A 820 23.61 42.26 14.99
C ILE A 820 25.08 42.48 15.40
N LEU A 821 25.87 41.41 15.50
CA LEU A 821 27.25 41.49 15.96
C LEU A 821 28.16 42.31 15.04
N PHE A 822 27.81 42.46 13.76
CA PHE A 822 28.61 43.16 12.75
C PHE A 822 27.91 44.38 12.12
N SER A 823 26.85 44.89 12.74
CA SER A 823 26.12 46.08 12.31
C SER A 823 26.31 47.25 13.28
N ASN A 824 26.78 48.38 12.76
CA ASN A 824 26.93 49.63 13.53
C ASN A 824 25.62 50.44 13.61
N ARG A 825 24.47 49.87 13.25
CA ARG A 825 23.18 50.59 13.27
C ARG A 825 22.60 50.62 14.71
N PRO A 826 22.31 51.81 15.28
CA PRO A 826 21.67 51.89 16.58
C PRO A 826 20.26 51.27 16.53
N GLY A 827 19.91 50.51 17.56
CA GLY A 827 18.61 49.82 17.65
C GLY A 827 18.49 48.54 16.82
N ILE A 828 19.54 48.12 16.10
CA ILE A 828 19.46 46.97 15.19
C ILE A 828 19.05 45.67 15.89
N ALA A 829 19.55 45.41 17.10
CA ALA A 829 19.21 44.21 17.85
C ALA A 829 17.72 44.10 18.17
N ARG A 830 17.02 45.23 18.36
CA ARG A 830 15.56 45.25 18.56
C ARG A 830 14.84 44.89 17.26
N LEU A 831 15.25 45.49 16.14
CA LEU A 831 14.65 45.22 14.84
C LEU A 831 14.82 43.75 14.45
N GLU A 832 16.03 43.20 14.60
CA GLU A 832 16.35 41.82 14.25
C GLU A 832 15.72 40.81 15.22
N SER A 833 15.55 41.14 16.51
CA SER A 833 14.80 40.28 17.45
C SER A 833 13.30 40.29 17.16
N GLU A 834 12.72 41.45 16.82
CA GLU A 834 11.31 41.57 16.41
C GLU A 834 11.06 40.83 15.07
N GLN A 835 12.01 40.91 14.12
CA GLN A 835 11.97 40.17 12.85
C GLN A 835 12.14 38.66 13.07
N TYR A 836 13.09 38.24 13.92
CA TYR A 836 13.26 36.84 14.29
C TYR A 836 11.99 36.26 14.89
N LEU A 837 11.41 36.89 15.92
CA LEU A 837 10.15 36.45 16.52
C LEU A 837 9.02 36.41 15.49
N SER A 838 8.91 37.41 14.63
CA SER A 838 7.92 37.42 13.54
C SER A 838 8.12 36.23 12.59
N LYS A 839 9.37 35.94 12.21
CA LYS A 839 9.68 34.87 11.28
C LYS A 839 9.45 33.49 11.88
N MET A 840 9.85 33.27 13.13
CA MET A 840 9.58 32.03 13.85
C MET A 840 8.08 31.83 14.10
N ALA A 841 7.33 32.93 14.29
CA ALA A 841 5.87 32.90 14.37
C ALA A 841 5.17 32.64 13.02
N GLU A 842 5.82 32.91 11.87
CA GLU A 842 5.36 32.44 10.55
C GLU A 842 5.63 30.94 10.40
N GLU A 843 6.85 30.50 10.73
CA GLU A 843 7.28 29.09 10.62
C GLU A 843 6.42 28.14 11.49
N VAL A 844 5.77 28.64 12.55
CA VAL A 844 4.78 27.90 13.35
C VAL A 844 3.33 28.11 12.88
N ARG A 845 2.91 29.32 12.47
CA ARG A 845 1.50 29.60 12.13
C ARG A 845 1.01 29.09 10.78
N GLU A 846 1.89 28.68 9.88
CA GLU A 846 1.46 28.04 8.62
C GLU A 846 0.84 26.63 8.83
N GLU A 847 0.81 26.12 10.08
CA GLU A 847 0.74 24.67 10.34
C GLU A 847 -0.47 24.16 11.14
N GLY A 848 -1.30 25.04 11.72
CA GLY A 848 -2.71 24.76 12.03
C GLY A 848 -3.05 23.58 12.96
N ASP A 849 -2.39 23.45 14.12
CA ASP A 849 -2.82 22.52 15.19
C ASP A 849 -2.69 23.14 16.60
N GLU A 850 -3.69 22.92 17.47
CA GLU A 850 -3.85 23.57 18.77
C GLU A 850 -3.14 22.80 19.91
N GLY A 851 -1.80 22.68 19.84
CA GLY A 851 -1.03 22.05 20.91
C GLY A 851 0.49 22.14 20.75
N GLY A 852 1.15 22.89 21.65
CA GLY A 852 2.62 23.02 21.70
C GLY A 852 3.19 24.37 21.24
N GLU A 853 2.36 25.26 20.70
CA GLU A 853 2.80 26.60 20.27
C GLU A 853 3.39 27.42 21.43
N GLU A 854 2.79 27.38 22.63
CA GLU A 854 3.22 28.17 23.79
C GLU A 854 4.67 27.85 24.24
N GLU A 855 5.07 26.57 24.20
CA GLU A 855 6.42 26.15 24.60
C GLU A 855 7.46 26.58 23.55
N LEU A 856 7.14 26.44 22.25
CA LEU A 856 8.00 26.93 21.17
C LEU A 856 8.15 28.47 21.21
N PHE A 857 7.05 29.21 21.43
CA PHE A 857 7.11 30.66 21.58
C PHE A 857 7.96 31.10 22.77
N TYR A 858 7.82 30.44 23.93
CA TYR A 858 8.69 30.69 25.08
C TYR A 858 10.19 30.50 24.74
N ILE A 859 10.52 29.44 24.00
CA ILE A 859 11.91 29.19 23.56
C ILE A 859 12.39 30.27 22.57
N PHE A 860 11.53 30.72 21.66
CA PHE A 860 11.87 31.80 20.72
C PHE A 860 12.02 33.16 21.42
N GLU A 861 11.27 33.43 22.49
CA GLU A 861 11.50 34.58 23.36
C GLU A 861 12.89 34.54 24.02
N GLN A 862 13.33 33.37 24.53
CA GLN A 862 14.70 33.21 25.05
C GLN A 862 15.77 33.52 23.99
N PHE A 863 15.57 33.08 22.74
CA PHE A 863 16.48 33.43 21.63
C PHE A 863 16.41 34.92 21.28
N ALA A 864 15.23 35.55 21.28
CA ALA A 864 15.07 36.98 21.05
C ALA A 864 15.75 37.82 22.15
N GLU A 865 15.70 37.37 23.40
CA GLU A 865 16.48 37.95 24.50
C GLU A 865 17.98 37.84 24.25
N LEU A 866 18.49 36.71 23.74
CA LEU A 866 19.91 36.60 23.36
C LEU A 866 20.28 37.60 22.25
N LEU A 867 19.45 37.77 21.22
CA LEU A 867 19.65 38.80 20.18
C LEU A 867 19.69 40.21 20.79
N MET A 868 18.80 40.51 21.74
CA MET A 868 18.78 41.78 22.48
C MET A 868 19.99 41.98 23.40
N HIS A 869 20.60 40.90 23.89
CA HIS A 869 21.88 40.97 24.60
C HIS A 869 23.07 41.18 23.65
N ALA A 870 23.04 40.62 22.44
CA ALA A 870 24.09 40.80 21.43
C ALA A 870 24.28 42.29 21.08
N GLY A 871 23.18 43.04 20.94
CA GLY A 871 23.22 44.49 20.69
C GLY A 871 23.75 45.36 21.83
N LYS A 872 23.99 44.80 23.02
CA LYS A 872 24.59 45.50 24.18
C LYS A 872 26.09 45.22 24.32
N LEU A 873 26.63 44.27 23.55
CA LEU A 873 28.05 43.95 23.56
C LEU A 873 28.87 45.10 22.96
N ARG A 874 30.10 45.27 23.44
CA ARG A 874 31.04 46.21 22.83
C ARG A 874 31.62 45.57 21.56
N GLN A 875 31.86 46.38 20.54
CA GLN A 875 32.60 45.95 19.35
C GLN A 875 33.99 45.42 19.79
N GLY A 876 34.38 44.23 19.33
CA GLY A 876 35.59 43.55 19.79
C GLY A 876 35.48 42.77 21.12
N ASP A 877 34.31 42.71 21.77
CA ASP A 877 34.12 41.89 22.99
C ASP A 877 33.96 40.40 22.65
N LEU A 878 35.05 39.78 22.20
CA LEU A 878 35.11 38.34 21.88
C LEU A 878 34.69 37.44 23.06
N SER A 879 34.91 37.89 24.30
CA SER A 879 34.52 37.13 25.50
C SER A 879 33.00 37.13 25.69
N GLY A 880 32.36 38.30 25.55
CA GLY A 880 30.91 38.43 25.55
C GLY A 880 30.26 37.71 24.36
N GLN A 881 30.81 37.87 23.16
CA GLN A 881 30.35 37.19 21.94
C GLN A 881 30.35 35.66 22.11
N LYS A 882 31.45 35.08 22.60
CA LYS A 882 31.54 33.63 22.87
C LYS A 882 30.58 33.14 23.93
N LYS A 883 30.38 33.88 25.03
CA LYS A 883 29.42 33.51 26.07
C LYS A 883 27.98 33.48 25.54
N LEU A 884 27.63 34.44 24.70
CA LEU A 884 26.33 34.52 24.05
C LEU A 884 26.14 33.40 23.03
N LEU A 885 27.15 33.13 22.20
CA LEU A 885 27.13 31.99 21.28
C LEU A 885 26.99 30.66 22.04
N GLN A 886 27.71 30.48 23.15
CA GLN A 886 27.60 29.28 24.00
C GLN A 886 26.18 29.13 24.55
N ALA A 887 25.61 30.19 25.12
CA ALA A 887 24.24 30.19 25.61
C ALA A 887 23.23 29.82 24.50
N SER A 888 23.39 30.32 23.27
CA SER A 888 22.52 29.93 22.16
C SER A 888 22.64 28.44 21.78
N VAL A 889 23.86 27.90 21.78
CA VAL A 889 24.11 26.48 21.49
C VAL A 889 23.53 25.60 22.61
N ASP A 890 23.64 26.04 23.86
CA ASP A 890 23.10 25.31 25.01
C ASP A 890 21.56 25.29 25.00
N ILE A 891 20.88 26.39 24.61
CA ILE A 891 19.43 26.41 24.40
C ILE A 891 19.04 25.46 23.25
N PHE A 892 19.71 25.53 22.10
CA PHE A 892 19.44 24.60 20.97
C PHE A 892 19.67 23.14 21.35
N ASN A 893 20.65 22.84 22.19
CA ASN A 893 20.90 21.48 22.69
C ASN A 893 19.82 21.04 23.71
N THR A 894 19.37 21.95 24.58
CA THR A 894 18.35 21.67 25.62
C THR A 894 17.01 21.31 25.00
N TYR A 895 16.62 22.00 23.92
CA TYR A 895 15.36 21.80 23.22
C TYR A 895 15.50 21.00 21.91
N SER A 896 16.62 20.31 21.67
CA SER A 896 16.85 19.60 20.41
C SER A 896 15.77 18.55 20.16
N ALA A 897 15.44 17.74 21.16
CA ALA A 897 14.39 16.73 21.06
C ALA A 897 13.00 17.31 20.75
N LEU A 898 12.70 18.53 21.23
CA LEU A 898 11.43 19.21 20.90
C LEU A 898 11.40 19.64 19.44
N PHE A 899 12.49 20.26 18.95
CA PHE A 899 12.63 20.66 17.55
C PHE A 899 12.64 19.46 16.60
N GLU A 900 13.36 18.39 16.96
CA GLU A 900 13.46 17.14 16.21
C GLU A 900 12.10 16.42 16.17
N ASN A 901 11.37 16.37 17.29
CA ASN A 901 9.99 15.86 17.32
C ASN A 901 9.04 16.70 16.47
N LYS A 902 9.13 18.03 16.50
CA LYS A 902 8.27 18.89 15.66
C LYS A 902 8.60 18.75 14.17
N GLU A 903 9.87 18.61 13.80
CA GLU A 903 10.25 18.29 12.42
C GLU A 903 9.72 16.91 11.99
N GLU A 904 9.81 15.90 12.85
CA GLU A 904 9.28 14.56 12.56
C GLU A 904 7.76 14.53 12.47
N GLU A 905 7.08 15.24 13.36
CA GLU A 905 5.63 15.49 13.31
C GLU A 905 5.27 16.17 12.00
N ILE A 906 5.97 17.21 11.56
CA ILE A 906 5.71 17.89 10.29
C ILE A 906 6.01 16.99 9.09
N ILE A 907 7.08 16.18 9.12
CA ILE A 907 7.37 15.22 8.06
C ILE A 907 6.28 14.13 8.00
N PHE A 908 5.78 13.67 9.15
CA PHE A 908 4.70 12.69 9.24
C PHE A 908 3.35 13.31 8.80
N THR A 909 2.96 14.43 9.39
CA THR A 909 1.75 15.20 9.10
C THR A 909 1.73 15.71 7.67
N ARG A 910 2.86 16.05 7.04
CA ARG A 910 2.90 16.39 5.60
C ARG A 910 2.97 15.14 4.70
N LYS A 911 3.49 14.00 5.16
CA LYS A 911 3.27 12.69 4.49
C LYS A 911 1.81 12.25 4.56
N THR A 912 1.06 12.55 5.62
CA THR A 912 -0.38 12.26 5.72
C THR A 912 -1.26 13.35 5.09
N MET A 913 -0.88 14.62 5.12
CA MET A 913 -1.60 15.72 4.43
C MET A 913 -1.34 15.77 2.92
N LYS A 914 -0.19 15.30 2.41
CA LYS A 914 -0.04 15.01 0.98
C LYS A 914 -0.94 13.84 0.54
N LYS A 915 -1.29 12.93 1.45
CA LYS A 915 -2.37 11.96 1.22
C LYS A 915 -3.76 12.63 1.29
N GLU A 916 -3.97 13.66 2.11
CA GLU A 916 -5.33 14.22 2.37
C GLU A 916 -5.75 15.49 1.57
N LYS A 917 -4.83 16.34 1.09
CA LYS A 917 -5.16 17.62 0.38
C LYS A 917 -4.70 17.64 -1.09
N PRO A 918 -5.61 17.51 -2.07
CA PRO A 918 -5.33 17.85 -3.46
C PRO A 918 -5.48 19.37 -3.68
N ALA A 919 -4.37 20.12 -3.80
CA ALA A 919 -4.41 21.59 -3.90
C ALA A 919 -3.49 22.18 -5.00
N LYS A 920 -4.08 22.30 -6.20
CA LYS A 920 -3.93 23.34 -7.23
C LYS A 920 -2.78 24.39 -7.09
N LYS A 921 -1.89 24.33 -8.10
CA LYS A 921 -1.22 25.45 -8.82
C LYS A 921 -0.16 26.30 -8.09
N GLU A 922 1.09 25.83 -8.13
CA GLU A 922 2.29 26.70 -8.27
C GLU A 922 3.29 26.24 -9.37
N TYR A 923 2.83 25.48 -10.37
CA TYR A 923 3.67 24.93 -11.45
C TYR A 923 4.21 25.94 -12.50
N SER A 924 4.35 27.23 -12.17
CA SER A 924 4.72 28.28 -13.14
C SER A 924 6.23 28.56 -13.25
N ASN A 925 7.01 28.34 -12.18
CA ASN A 925 8.40 28.83 -12.11
C ASN A 925 9.48 27.75 -12.31
N LEU A 926 9.22 26.49 -11.94
CA LEU A 926 10.21 25.41 -12.05
C LEU A 926 10.68 25.18 -13.50
N GLY A 927 9.78 25.32 -14.48
CA GLY A 927 10.10 25.18 -15.91
C GLY A 927 11.03 26.28 -16.44
N LYS A 928 10.93 27.51 -15.91
CA LYS A 928 11.84 28.63 -16.27
C LYS A 928 13.21 28.46 -15.62
N ASP A 929 13.26 28.13 -14.34
CA ASP A 929 14.53 27.96 -13.62
C ASP A 929 15.33 26.76 -14.14
N LEU A 930 14.64 25.68 -14.54
CA LEU A 930 15.28 24.56 -15.24
C LEU A 930 15.77 24.96 -16.64
N LEU A 931 15.01 25.74 -17.41
CA LEU A 931 15.49 26.27 -18.70
C LEU A 931 16.73 27.15 -18.50
N GLU A 932 16.72 28.07 -17.54
CA GLU A 932 17.82 29.01 -17.32
C GLU A 932 19.08 28.29 -16.79
N ARG A 933 18.91 27.27 -15.94
CA ARG A 933 20.03 26.40 -15.51
C ARG A 933 20.58 25.58 -16.69
N VAL A 934 19.73 25.06 -17.57
CA VAL A 934 20.15 24.31 -18.77
C VAL A 934 20.84 25.23 -19.78
N GLU A 935 20.35 26.46 -19.99
CA GLU A 935 20.99 27.45 -20.86
C GLU A 935 22.34 27.92 -20.30
N LYS A 936 22.44 28.19 -18.99
CA LYS A 936 23.73 28.48 -18.32
C LYS A 936 24.73 27.33 -18.47
N LYS A 937 24.29 26.07 -18.32
CA LYS A 937 25.13 24.86 -18.47
C LYS A 937 25.51 24.60 -19.94
N LYS A 938 24.65 24.94 -20.90
CA LYS A 938 24.93 24.92 -22.35
C LYS A 938 25.95 26.00 -22.73
N LEU A 939 25.83 27.19 -22.16
CA LEU A 939 26.77 28.31 -22.37
C LEU A 939 28.16 28.05 -21.76
N SER A 940 28.26 27.37 -20.62
CA SER A 940 29.56 26.95 -20.06
C SER A 940 30.24 25.89 -20.94
N LEU A 941 29.51 24.85 -21.35
CA LEU A 941 30.03 23.79 -22.24
C LEU A 941 30.48 24.34 -23.62
N ILE A 942 29.81 25.36 -24.15
CA ILE A 942 30.24 26.05 -25.39
C ILE A 942 31.50 26.90 -25.16
N LYS A 943 31.66 27.54 -24.00
CA LYS A 943 32.90 28.25 -23.63
C LYS A 943 34.08 27.29 -23.47
N ASP A 944 33.88 26.12 -22.87
CA ASP A 944 34.96 25.16 -22.67
C ASP A 944 35.36 24.45 -23.98
N ARG A 945 34.42 24.17 -24.89
CA ARG A 945 34.75 23.71 -26.24
C ARG A 945 35.55 24.75 -27.04
N LYS A 946 35.31 26.06 -26.85
CA LYS A 946 36.12 27.12 -27.46
C LYS A 946 37.50 27.31 -26.82
N LYS A 947 37.75 26.78 -25.61
CA LYS A 947 39.07 26.80 -24.94
C LYS A 947 39.95 25.60 -25.23
N LYS A 948 39.41 24.51 -25.79
CA LYS A 948 40.15 23.29 -26.17
C LYS A 948 40.38 23.15 -27.69
N GLY A 949 40.27 24.25 -28.44
CA GLY A 949 40.60 24.32 -29.86
C GLY A 949 41.76 25.29 -30.13
N PHE A 950 42.98 24.79 -29.92
CA PHE A 950 44.24 25.32 -30.45
C PHE A 950 45.18 24.14 -30.71
#